data_AF-A0ABC9XXH9-F1
#
_entry.id   AF-A0ABC9XXH9-F1
#
_cell.length_a   1.000
_cell.length_b   1.000
_cell.length_c   1.000
_cell.angle_alpha   90.00
_cell.angle_beta   90.00
_cell.angle_gamma   90.00
#
_symmetry.space_group_name_H-M   'P 1'
#
loop_
_entity.id
_entity.type
_entity.pdbx_description
1 polymer ?
#
loop_
_entity_poly.entity_id
_entity_poly.type
_entity_poly.pdbx_seq_one_letter_code
_entity_poly.pdbx_strand_id
1 'polypeptide(L)'
;MTPEEVTYLAVLLFSIVIGFAFKGRGPRTRQFGGAAVGAGLTLLTCGPHALHSLLTALGTWVLLRVLPRRCGGAAMAWTFGYLLFFRTARSWGLPEPPPYANALQLLLTLKMVSLACDVQELREAERKKATSEELEELIGSLRSCPGLVEILCYSYCYLGLLTGPFYRFGTHQDWVRGPVPETSVRGVLRRVRWVPALGALGEAAGRLFPLGAVREPGFGERALPFRLFYMAPVFFAFRMRFYVGWLCAEAACLAAAFGGYPQAARPRPGCGPTCAWPRPQRGEELPPALWDFETIRSIDVLGTETGRRFRGGLRTWNMTVQWWLAHYVHRRGPRGAPALRSAWTMLVSAYWHGLHPGYYLSFLSVPLWLAAEGAAELALGGRLGRRGTALAHGLQWFLKMRAYDYLCMGFVLLDAAATLRYWASVYFCLHLLPLFIFIVATVAGPGPGGGGKERGEGGGVGGKAPLRPEMEDAPKREGEGADGGDTGGGNREHEEEKRQEQERRERALGVLTYLGQSAAEAQTCPPWYQRPPPARGRDVSGDVTAAPEEAAKRKAALDPLLDIRRGLRRHRNPPATQRPPPPPPRPNRGGSGPPSLEELRRQRLRREAEEAARSRALLEGLREKGGPPPQNQPPPDERARPYNSQFNPHLARGARGGPPREKPPKIG
;
A
#
# COMPACT_ATOMS: atom_id res chain seq x y z
N MET A 1 10.40 20.25 -20.09
CA MET A 1 10.11 18.83 -20.37
C MET A 1 11.33 18.20 -20.99
N THR A 2 11.82 17.11 -20.40
CA THR A 2 12.91 16.30 -20.96
C THR A 2 12.43 15.50 -22.18
N PRO A 3 13.34 15.04 -23.05
CA PRO A 3 12.99 14.13 -24.14
C PRO A 3 12.26 12.88 -23.65
N GLU A 4 12.63 12.31 -22.48
CA GLU A 4 11.97 11.12 -21.94
C GLU A 4 10.51 11.38 -21.55
N GLU A 5 10.21 12.56 -20.99
CA GLU A 5 8.84 12.97 -20.66
C GLU A 5 7.99 13.14 -21.91
N VAL A 6 8.55 13.73 -22.97
CA VAL A 6 7.86 13.91 -24.25
C VAL A 6 7.54 12.54 -24.85
N THR A 7 8.50 11.61 -24.87
CA THR A 7 8.27 10.24 -25.31
C THR A 7 7.20 9.53 -24.47
N TYR A 8 7.25 9.69 -23.14
CA TYR A 8 6.26 9.10 -22.24
C TYR A 8 4.85 9.64 -22.50
N LEU A 9 4.71 10.96 -22.63
CA LEU A 9 3.44 11.59 -22.94
C LEU A 9 2.94 11.15 -24.32
N ALA A 10 3.82 11.05 -25.31
CA ALA A 10 3.48 10.56 -26.64
C ALA A 10 2.96 9.11 -26.59
N VAL A 11 3.58 8.23 -25.80
CA VAL A 11 3.10 6.84 -25.60
C VAL A 11 1.71 6.83 -24.97
N LEU A 12 1.44 7.70 -23.99
CA LEU A 12 0.11 7.81 -23.38
C LEU A 12 -0.95 8.33 -24.34
N LEU A 13 -0.64 9.39 -25.11
CA LEU A 13 -1.55 9.95 -26.11
C LEU A 13 -1.82 8.95 -27.24
N PHE A 14 -0.79 8.24 -27.70
CA PHE A 14 -0.91 7.14 -28.66
C PHE A 14 -1.84 6.03 -28.11
N SER A 15 -1.70 5.67 -26.84
CA SER A 15 -2.55 4.67 -26.19
C SER A 15 -4.03 5.07 -26.16
N ILE A 16 -4.34 6.37 -26.05
CA ILE A 16 -5.72 6.89 -26.14
C ILE A 16 -6.29 6.66 -27.55
N VAL A 17 -5.52 7.02 -28.58
CA VAL A 17 -5.94 6.86 -29.99
C VAL A 17 -6.16 5.39 -30.32
N ILE A 18 -5.20 4.53 -29.94
CA ILE A 18 -5.31 3.08 -30.12
C ILE A 18 -6.50 2.50 -29.36
N GLY A 19 -6.84 3.04 -28.18
CA GLY A 19 -8.04 2.65 -27.43
C GLY A 19 -9.31 2.63 -28.28
N PHE A 20 -9.56 3.70 -29.05
CA PHE A 20 -10.73 3.75 -29.94
C PHE A 20 -10.68 2.70 -31.06
N ALA A 21 -9.50 2.37 -31.56
CA ALA A 21 -9.35 1.35 -32.60
C ALA A 21 -9.68 -0.07 -32.10
N PHE A 22 -9.43 -0.35 -30.81
CA PHE A 22 -9.67 -1.66 -30.20
C PHE A 22 -11.07 -1.82 -29.58
N LYS A 23 -11.76 -0.73 -29.23
CA LYS A 23 -13.06 -0.73 -28.54
C LYS A 23 -14.08 -1.71 -29.17
N GLY A 24 -14.29 -1.65 -30.48
CA GLY A 24 -15.30 -2.46 -31.19
C GLY A 24 -14.80 -3.77 -31.79
N ARG A 25 -13.59 -4.22 -31.44
CA ARG A 25 -12.97 -5.39 -32.08
C ARG A 25 -13.25 -6.68 -31.29
N GLY A 26 -13.19 -7.81 -32.00
CA GLY A 26 -13.44 -9.12 -31.42
C GLY A 26 -12.43 -9.53 -30.33
N PRO A 27 -12.74 -10.55 -29.52
CA PRO A 27 -11.90 -10.99 -28.40
C PRO A 27 -10.44 -11.28 -28.77
N ARG A 28 -10.21 -11.98 -29.89
CA ARG A 28 -8.85 -12.30 -30.36
C ARG A 28 -8.05 -11.05 -30.69
N THR A 29 -8.67 -10.08 -31.36
CA THR A 29 -8.02 -8.81 -31.68
C THR A 29 -7.67 -8.06 -30.40
N ARG A 30 -8.61 -7.92 -29.44
CA ARG A 30 -8.34 -7.26 -28.16
C ARG A 30 -7.19 -7.92 -27.38
N GLN A 31 -7.21 -9.24 -27.29
CA GLN A 31 -6.19 -9.99 -26.56
C GLN A 31 -4.82 -9.93 -27.23
N PHE A 32 -4.71 -10.40 -28.47
CA PHE A 32 -3.43 -10.52 -29.15
C PHE A 32 -2.94 -9.20 -29.71
N GLY A 33 -3.84 -8.38 -30.27
CA GLY A 33 -3.48 -7.05 -30.76
C GLY A 33 -3.13 -6.09 -29.63
N GLY A 34 -3.88 -6.11 -28.52
CA GLY A 34 -3.55 -5.31 -27.34
C GLY A 34 -2.19 -5.69 -26.74
N ALA A 35 -1.88 -6.99 -26.72
CA ALA A 35 -0.57 -7.51 -26.32
C ALA A 35 0.54 -7.15 -27.32
N ALA A 36 0.28 -7.23 -28.63
CA ALA A 36 1.26 -6.90 -29.66
C ALA A 36 1.63 -5.42 -29.63
N VAL A 37 0.65 -4.53 -29.46
CA VAL A 37 0.91 -3.09 -29.28
C VAL A 37 1.75 -2.85 -28.03
N GLY A 38 1.39 -3.44 -26.89
CA GLY A 38 2.15 -3.22 -25.65
C GLY A 38 3.54 -3.86 -25.68
N ALA A 39 3.71 -5.02 -26.32
CA ALA A 39 5.02 -5.61 -26.57
C ALA A 39 5.88 -4.72 -27.49
N GLY A 40 5.29 -4.17 -28.56
CA GLY A 40 5.96 -3.20 -29.44
C GLY A 40 6.39 -1.94 -28.70
N LEU A 41 5.52 -1.35 -27.87
CA LEU A 41 5.84 -0.21 -27.01
C LEU A 41 6.93 -0.55 -26.00
N THR A 42 6.90 -1.77 -25.44
CA THR A 42 7.93 -2.26 -24.52
C THR A 42 9.29 -2.35 -25.23
N LEU A 43 9.35 -2.94 -26.41
CA LEU A 43 10.59 -3.06 -27.19
C LEU A 43 11.11 -1.68 -27.62
N LEU A 44 10.22 -0.78 -28.03
CA LEU A 44 10.58 0.58 -28.45
C LEU A 44 11.17 1.41 -27.29
N THR A 45 10.60 1.29 -26.09
CA THR A 45 10.98 2.12 -24.94
C THR A 45 12.06 1.48 -24.07
N CYS A 46 12.05 0.16 -23.92
CA CYS A 46 12.95 -0.56 -23.02
C CYS A 46 14.10 -1.27 -23.75
N GLY A 47 13.98 -1.49 -25.06
CA GLY A 47 14.97 -2.24 -25.85
C GLY A 47 15.28 -3.61 -25.25
N PRO A 48 16.56 -3.99 -25.09
CA PRO A 48 16.95 -5.31 -24.56
C PRO A 48 16.50 -5.53 -23.10
N HIS A 49 16.27 -4.47 -22.33
CA HIS A 49 15.80 -4.59 -20.94
C HIS A 49 14.37 -5.11 -20.83
N ALA A 50 13.64 -5.24 -21.96
CA ALA A 50 12.38 -5.98 -22.02
C ALA A 50 12.52 -7.42 -21.50
N LEU A 51 13.71 -8.05 -21.62
CA LEU A 51 13.97 -9.39 -21.10
C LEU A 51 13.70 -9.50 -19.59
N HIS A 52 13.97 -8.46 -18.80
CA HIS A 52 13.70 -8.49 -17.36
C HIS A 52 12.22 -8.72 -17.04
N SER A 53 11.35 -7.99 -17.77
CA SER A 53 9.90 -8.15 -17.65
C SER A 53 9.45 -9.53 -18.10
N LEU A 54 10.04 -10.07 -19.18
CA LEU A 54 9.71 -11.38 -19.71
C LEU A 54 10.08 -12.49 -18.72
N LEU A 55 11.30 -12.44 -18.17
CA LEU A 55 11.76 -13.39 -17.16
C LEU A 55 10.87 -13.35 -15.91
N THR A 56 10.41 -12.18 -15.51
CA THR A 56 9.49 -12.03 -14.38
C THR A 56 8.16 -12.73 -14.63
N ALA A 57 7.57 -12.56 -15.82
CA ALA A 57 6.33 -13.22 -16.22
C ALA A 57 6.51 -14.74 -16.36
N LEU A 58 7.60 -15.19 -16.98
CA LEU A 58 7.93 -16.62 -17.15
C LEU A 58 8.17 -17.30 -15.80
N GLY A 59 8.96 -16.69 -14.90
CA GLY A 59 9.20 -17.22 -13.57
C GLY A 59 7.90 -17.35 -12.77
N THR A 60 7.00 -16.36 -12.86
CA THR A 60 5.68 -16.46 -12.24
C THR A 60 4.87 -17.63 -12.81
N TRP A 61 4.85 -17.79 -14.14
CA TRP A 61 4.17 -18.90 -14.82
C TRP A 61 4.71 -20.28 -14.41
N VAL A 62 6.02 -20.42 -14.20
CA VAL A 62 6.63 -21.64 -13.65
C VAL A 62 6.15 -21.88 -12.22
N LEU A 63 6.18 -20.86 -11.36
CA LEU A 63 5.76 -20.97 -9.96
C LEU A 63 4.29 -21.35 -9.79
N LEU A 64 3.41 -20.89 -10.69
CA LEU A 64 2.01 -21.31 -10.72
C LEU A 64 1.85 -22.83 -10.91
N ARG A 65 2.79 -23.50 -11.59
CA ARG A 65 2.77 -24.95 -11.82
C ARG A 65 3.49 -25.73 -10.74
N VAL A 66 4.67 -25.26 -10.35
CA VAL A 66 5.56 -25.98 -9.41
C VAL A 66 5.05 -25.90 -7.97
N LEU A 67 4.51 -24.74 -7.56
CA LEU A 67 4.09 -24.49 -6.18
C LEU A 67 2.59 -24.16 -6.07
N PRO A 68 1.68 -25.06 -6.48
CA PRO A 68 0.29 -24.72 -6.69
C PRO A 68 -0.48 -24.30 -5.43
N ARG A 69 0.02 -24.66 -4.24
CA ARG A 69 -0.56 -24.32 -2.93
C ARG A 69 0.07 -23.08 -2.28
N ARG A 70 1.23 -22.62 -2.77
CA ARG A 70 2.00 -21.50 -2.18
C ARG A 70 2.39 -20.46 -3.23
N CYS A 71 1.76 -20.48 -4.40
CA CYS A 71 2.17 -19.66 -5.53
C CYS A 71 2.03 -18.17 -5.27
N GLY A 72 1.07 -17.71 -4.46
CA GLY A 72 0.95 -16.29 -4.10
C GLY A 72 2.16 -15.78 -3.31
N GLY A 73 2.58 -16.51 -2.28
CA GLY A 73 3.78 -16.17 -1.51
C GLY A 73 5.08 -16.33 -2.31
N ALA A 74 5.17 -17.39 -3.12
CA ALA A 74 6.32 -17.62 -3.99
C ALA A 74 6.48 -16.55 -5.07
N ALA A 75 5.38 -16.11 -5.70
CA ALA A 75 5.39 -15.04 -6.67
C ALA A 75 5.74 -13.69 -6.04
N MET A 76 5.30 -13.42 -4.80
CA MET A 76 5.75 -12.25 -4.04
C MET A 76 7.26 -12.27 -3.85
N ALA A 77 7.82 -13.38 -3.35
CA ALA A 77 9.26 -13.53 -3.16
C ALA A 77 10.05 -13.41 -4.49
N TRP A 78 9.55 -14.05 -5.55
CA TRP A 78 10.15 -14.00 -6.89
C TRP A 78 10.18 -12.59 -7.46
N THR A 79 9.03 -11.91 -7.52
CA THR A 79 8.93 -10.59 -8.15
C THR A 79 9.66 -9.51 -7.35
N PHE A 80 9.57 -9.52 -6.01
CA PHE A 80 10.31 -8.57 -5.15
C PHE A 80 11.81 -8.88 -5.09
N GLY A 81 12.20 -10.16 -5.14
CA GLY A 81 13.59 -10.57 -5.28
C GLY A 81 14.15 -10.19 -6.66
N TYR A 82 13.36 -10.33 -7.71
CA TYR A 82 13.73 -9.88 -9.05
C TYR A 82 13.86 -8.35 -9.11
N LEU A 83 13.02 -7.59 -8.41
CA LEU A 83 13.19 -6.14 -8.26
C LEU A 83 14.52 -5.79 -7.58
N LEU A 84 14.98 -6.57 -6.59
CA LEU A 84 16.30 -6.38 -5.98
C LEU A 84 17.41 -6.58 -7.01
N PHE A 85 17.37 -7.71 -7.72
CA PHE A 85 18.33 -8.01 -8.78
C PHE A 85 18.32 -6.92 -9.86
N PHE A 86 17.14 -6.55 -10.35
CA PHE A 86 16.93 -5.52 -11.36
C PHE A 86 17.54 -4.17 -10.97
N ARG A 87 17.44 -3.78 -9.69
CA ARG A 87 18.00 -2.52 -9.18
C ARG A 87 19.46 -2.61 -8.77
N THR A 88 19.97 -3.82 -8.64
CA THR A 88 21.39 -4.08 -8.36
C THR A 88 22.10 -4.60 -9.61
N ALA A 89 21.48 -4.57 -10.79
CA ALA A 89 22.01 -5.18 -12.02
C ALA A 89 23.49 -4.83 -12.30
N ARG A 90 23.89 -3.58 -11.99
CA ARG A 90 25.27 -3.13 -12.11
C ARG A 90 26.26 -3.89 -11.22
N SER A 91 25.87 -4.29 -9.99
CA SER A 91 26.72 -5.13 -9.14
C SER A 91 26.93 -6.53 -9.71
N TRP A 92 26.12 -6.92 -10.69
CA TRP A 92 26.23 -8.17 -11.44
C TRP A 92 26.91 -7.97 -12.81
N GLY A 93 27.48 -6.78 -13.07
CA GLY A 93 28.13 -6.46 -14.35
C GLY A 93 27.16 -6.21 -15.52
N LEU A 94 25.86 -6.08 -15.26
CA LEU A 94 24.85 -5.82 -16.29
C LEU A 94 24.61 -4.31 -16.46
N PRO A 95 24.20 -3.86 -17.68
CA PRO A 95 23.79 -2.48 -17.89
C PRO A 95 22.58 -2.16 -17.02
N GLU A 96 22.54 -0.93 -16.52
CA GLU A 96 21.44 -0.54 -15.68
C GLU A 96 20.14 -0.40 -16.49
N PRO A 97 19.01 -0.90 -15.96
CA PRO A 97 17.75 -0.79 -16.65
C PRO A 97 17.24 0.65 -16.82
N PRO A 98 16.66 0.98 -17.98
CA PRO A 98 16.08 2.28 -18.26
C PRO A 98 14.80 2.55 -17.43
N PRO A 99 14.35 3.82 -17.41
CA PRO A 99 13.10 4.27 -16.74
C PRO A 99 11.89 3.46 -17.07
N TYR A 100 11.71 3.23 -18.36
CA TYR A 100 10.53 2.59 -18.90
C TYR A 100 10.53 1.12 -18.48
N ALA A 101 11.70 0.48 -18.44
CA ALA A 101 11.84 -0.89 -17.95
C ALA A 101 11.51 -0.97 -16.46
N ASN A 102 11.96 0.00 -15.64
CA ASN A 102 11.58 0.06 -14.23
C ASN A 102 10.06 0.25 -14.07
N ALA A 103 9.45 1.19 -14.79
CA ALA A 103 8.01 1.45 -14.76
C ALA A 103 7.19 0.20 -15.10
N LEU A 104 7.58 -0.49 -16.17
CA LEU A 104 7.00 -1.75 -16.60
C LEU A 104 7.15 -2.82 -15.51
N GLN A 105 8.36 -2.98 -14.97
CA GLN A 105 8.67 -3.97 -13.94
C GLN A 105 7.87 -3.74 -12.65
N LEU A 106 7.65 -2.47 -12.27
CA LEU A 106 6.85 -2.10 -11.11
C LEU A 106 5.39 -2.55 -11.24
N LEU A 107 4.74 -2.25 -12.38
CA LEU A 107 3.35 -2.66 -12.62
C LEU A 107 3.24 -4.17 -12.84
N LEU A 108 4.21 -4.76 -13.53
CA LEU A 108 4.25 -6.21 -13.74
C LEU A 108 4.36 -6.97 -12.42
N THR A 109 5.13 -6.45 -11.46
CA THR A 109 5.23 -7.03 -10.11
C THR A 109 3.85 -7.10 -9.44
N LEU A 110 3.07 -6.02 -9.50
CA LEU A 110 1.70 -6.00 -8.93
C LEU A 110 0.80 -7.02 -9.65
N LYS A 111 0.83 -7.02 -10.98
CA LYS A 111 0.06 -7.94 -11.84
C LYS A 111 0.36 -9.40 -11.55
N MET A 112 1.64 -9.78 -11.48
CA MET A 112 2.09 -11.15 -11.30
C MET A 112 1.79 -11.69 -9.90
N VAL A 113 1.97 -10.86 -8.86
CA VAL A 113 1.62 -11.25 -7.49
C VAL A 113 0.11 -11.42 -7.34
N SER A 114 -0.68 -10.50 -7.89
CA SER A 114 -2.14 -10.60 -7.85
C SER A 114 -2.62 -11.85 -8.57
N LEU A 115 -2.14 -12.10 -9.79
CA LEU A 115 -2.47 -13.31 -10.54
C LEU A 115 -2.15 -14.58 -9.73
N ALA A 116 -0.98 -14.65 -9.11
CA ALA A 116 -0.59 -15.82 -8.35
C ALA A 116 -1.38 -16.01 -7.05
N CYS A 117 -1.83 -14.93 -6.42
CA CYS A 117 -2.74 -15.00 -5.29
C CYS A 117 -4.14 -15.44 -5.73
N ASP A 118 -4.69 -14.84 -6.80
CA ASP A 118 -6.01 -15.18 -7.33
C ASP A 118 -6.06 -16.68 -7.75
N VAL A 119 -5.01 -17.20 -8.41
CA VAL A 119 -4.90 -18.62 -8.78
C VAL A 119 -4.79 -19.53 -7.55
N GLN A 120 -4.10 -19.08 -6.50
CA GLN A 120 -4.01 -19.85 -5.26
C GLN A 120 -5.39 -19.96 -4.60
N GLU A 121 -6.11 -18.84 -4.51
CA GLU A 121 -7.46 -18.77 -3.92
C GLU A 121 -8.46 -19.58 -4.73
N LEU A 122 -8.40 -19.54 -6.07
CA LEU A 122 -9.20 -20.40 -6.95
C LEU A 122 -9.02 -21.88 -6.60
N ARG A 123 -7.76 -22.35 -6.52
CA ARG A 123 -7.46 -23.75 -6.21
C ARG A 123 -7.85 -24.15 -4.78
N GLU A 124 -7.78 -23.22 -3.84
CA GLU A 124 -8.24 -23.45 -2.47
C GLU A 124 -9.78 -23.58 -2.41
N ALA A 125 -10.49 -22.73 -3.16
CA ALA A 125 -11.94 -22.77 -3.28
C ALA A 125 -12.45 -24.03 -3.98
N GLU A 126 -11.82 -24.44 -5.09
CA GLU A 126 -12.10 -25.70 -5.79
C GLU A 126 -11.94 -26.91 -4.86
N ARG A 127 -10.88 -26.94 -4.05
CA ARG A 127 -10.67 -28.01 -3.06
C ARG A 127 -11.75 -28.04 -1.98
N LYS A 128 -12.21 -26.86 -1.55
CA LYS A 128 -13.28 -26.71 -0.55
C LYS A 128 -14.69 -26.88 -1.12
N LYS A 129 -14.83 -27.10 -2.44
CA LYS A 129 -16.11 -27.16 -3.16
C LYS A 129 -16.97 -25.91 -2.89
N ALA A 130 -16.33 -24.73 -2.87
CA ALA A 130 -17.04 -23.46 -2.71
C ALA A 130 -18.02 -23.22 -3.87
N THR A 131 -19.06 -22.43 -3.62
CA THR A 131 -20.05 -22.09 -4.65
C THR A 131 -19.47 -21.13 -5.67
N SER A 132 -20.03 -21.12 -6.90
CA SER A 132 -19.60 -20.20 -7.96
C SER A 132 -19.75 -18.72 -7.58
N GLU A 133 -20.74 -18.38 -6.75
CA GLU A 133 -20.96 -17.01 -6.27
C GLU A 133 -19.88 -16.56 -5.27
N GLU A 134 -19.54 -17.42 -4.30
CA GLU A 134 -18.43 -17.17 -3.36
C GLU A 134 -17.09 -17.01 -4.09
N LEU A 135 -16.91 -17.75 -5.19
CA LEU A 135 -15.73 -17.66 -6.03
C LEU A 135 -15.67 -16.33 -6.81
N GLU A 136 -16.77 -15.90 -7.43
CA GLU A 136 -16.82 -14.62 -8.15
C GLU A 136 -16.60 -13.42 -7.21
N GLU A 137 -17.08 -13.48 -5.97
CA GLU A 137 -16.84 -12.44 -4.96
C GLU A 137 -15.35 -12.37 -4.54
N LEU A 138 -14.68 -13.52 -4.44
CA LEU A 138 -13.31 -13.60 -3.95
C LEU A 138 -12.26 -13.23 -5.03
N ILE A 139 -12.31 -13.90 -6.19
CA ILE A 139 -11.28 -13.82 -7.23
C ILE A 139 -11.74 -13.05 -8.49
N GLY A 140 -12.95 -12.49 -8.46
CA GLY A 140 -13.54 -11.81 -9.62
C GLY A 140 -13.79 -12.78 -10.77
N SER A 141 -13.46 -12.37 -12.00
CA SER A 141 -13.73 -13.16 -13.21
C SER A 141 -12.69 -14.24 -13.55
N LEU A 142 -11.76 -14.57 -12.64
CA LEU A 142 -10.81 -15.65 -12.87
C LEU A 142 -11.54 -17.00 -12.79
N ARG A 143 -11.68 -17.69 -13.93
CA ARG A 143 -12.42 -18.97 -14.02
C ARG A 143 -11.53 -20.21 -13.98
N SER A 144 -10.28 -20.08 -14.39
CA SER A 144 -9.32 -21.18 -14.49
C SER A 144 -7.90 -20.65 -14.42
N CYS A 145 -6.95 -21.53 -14.11
CA CYS A 145 -5.53 -21.18 -14.12
C CYS A 145 -5.08 -20.81 -15.55
N PRO A 146 -4.56 -19.60 -15.80
CA PRO A 146 -4.26 -19.17 -17.15
C PRO A 146 -3.05 -19.87 -17.75
N GLY A 147 -3.10 -20.04 -19.08
CA GLY A 147 -1.98 -20.55 -19.88
C GLY A 147 -0.85 -19.52 -20.03
N LEU A 148 0.31 -19.93 -20.58
CA LEU A 148 1.45 -19.01 -20.80
C LEU A 148 1.04 -17.82 -21.66
N VAL A 149 0.36 -18.10 -22.77
CA VAL A 149 -0.05 -17.10 -23.74
C VAL A 149 -0.97 -16.06 -23.11
N GLU A 150 -1.93 -16.48 -22.27
CA GLU A 150 -2.82 -15.55 -21.59
C GLU A 150 -2.08 -14.65 -20.59
N ILE A 151 -1.10 -15.21 -19.86
CA ILE A 151 -0.25 -14.44 -18.94
C ILE A 151 0.59 -13.42 -19.70
N LEU A 152 1.19 -13.81 -20.83
CA LEU A 152 1.97 -12.90 -21.67
C LEU A 152 1.08 -11.79 -22.26
N CYS A 153 -0.12 -12.13 -22.74
CA CYS A 153 -1.06 -11.12 -23.24
C CYS A 153 -1.48 -10.12 -22.16
N TYR A 154 -1.70 -10.59 -20.93
CA TYR A 154 -2.01 -9.72 -19.79
C TYR A 154 -0.82 -8.86 -19.35
N SER A 155 0.37 -9.43 -19.36
CA SER A 155 1.61 -8.76 -18.96
C SER A 155 1.93 -7.60 -19.90
N TYR A 156 1.81 -7.83 -21.21
CA TYR A 156 2.11 -6.86 -22.26
C TYR A 156 0.89 -6.18 -22.86
N CYS A 157 -0.26 -6.20 -22.18
CA CYS A 157 -1.39 -5.37 -22.58
C CYS A 157 -0.99 -3.89 -22.49
N TYR A 158 -1.14 -3.13 -23.58
CA TYR A 158 -0.76 -1.71 -23.63
C TYR A 158 -1.50 -0.84 -22.59
N LEU A 159 -2.71 -1.24 -22.19
CA LEU A 159 -3.48 -0.58 -21.14
C LEU A 159 -2.83 -0.86 -19.79
N GLY A 160 -2.44 0.18 -19.06
CA GLY A 160 -1.77 0.01 -17.77
C GLY A 160 -0.36 -0.61 -17.87
N LEU A 161 0.35 -0.37 -18.98
CA LEU A 161 1.67 -0.96 -19.25
C LEU A 161 2.81 -0.25 -18.50
N LEU A 162 2.96 1.06 -18.71
CA LEU A 162 4.03 1.90 -18.11
C LEU A 162 3.50 2.80 -16.99
N THR A 163 2.21 3.12 -17.06
CA THR A 163 1.51 4.01 -16.13
C THR A 163 0.26 3.29 -15.70
N GLY A 164 -0.06 3.30 -14.40
CA GLY A 164 -1.30 2.73 -13.88
C GLY A 164 -2.52 3.27 -14.65
N PRO A 165 -3.67 2.60 -14.60
CA PRO A 165 -4.13 1.80 -13.47
C PRO A 165 -3.52 0.41 -13.38
N PHE A 166 -3.26 -0.03 -12.15
CA PHE A 166 -3.17 -1.45 -11.85
C PHE A 166 -4.57 -2.09 -11.93
N TYR A 167 -4.64 -3.32 -12.44
CA TYR A 167 -5.87 -4.12 -12.50
C TYR A 167 -5.57 -5.61 -12.43
N ARG A 168 -6.51 -6.40 -11.89
CA ARG A 168 -6.40 -7.87 -11.82
C ARG A 168 -6.53 -8.54 -13.19
N PHE A 169 -6.06 -9.79 -13.26
CA PHE A 169 -6.20 -10.60 -14.48
C PHE A 169 -7.67 -10.82 -14.89
N GLY A 170 -8.57 -10.97 -13.91
CA GLY A 170 -10.01 -11.05 -14.16
C GLY A 170 -10.57 -9.84 -14.92
N THR A 171 -10.12 -8.62 -14.57
CA THR A 171 -10.52 -7.38 -15.27
C THR A 171 -10.04 -7.37 -16.72
N HIS A 172 -8.83 -7.87 -16.98
CA HIS A 172 -8.34 -8.03 -18.35
C HIS A 172 -9.17 -9.05 -19.13
N GLN A 173 -9.52 -10.19 -18.52
CA GLN A 173 -10.37 -11.19 -19.17
C GLN A 173 -11.79 -10.67 -19.44
N ASP A 174 -12.36 -9.89 -18.53
CA ASP A 174 -13.65 -9.22 -18.73
C ASP A 174 -13.60 -8.24 -19.90
N TRP A 175 -12.51 -7.48 -20.05
CA TRP A 175 -12.35 -6.65 -21.24
C TRP A 175 -12.15 -7.48 -22.51
N VAL A 176 -11.45 -8.62 -22.48
CA VAL A 176 -11.24 -9.44 -23.68
C VAL A 176 -12.52 -10.16 -24.12
N ARG A 177 -13.29 -10.72 -23.18
CA ARG A 177 -14.41 -11.63 -23.45
C ARG A 177 -15.78 -11.04 -23.15
N GLY A 178 -15.85 -10.05 -22.28
CA GLY A 178 -17.07 -9.45 -21.80
C GLY A 178 -17.66 -8.41 -22.76
N PRO A 179 -18.85 -7.91 -22.41
CA PRO A 179 -19.56 -6.88 -23.17
C PRO A 179 -18.73 -5.59 -23.23
N VAL A 180 -18.86 -4.87 -24.34
CA VAL A 180 -18.15 -3.59 -24.55
C VAL A 180 -19.08 -2.44 -24.18
N PRO A 181 -18.78 -1.68 -23.11
CA PRO A 181 -19.52 -0.46 -22.82
C PRO A 181 -19.47 0.53 -23.97
N GLU A 182 -20.58 1.23 -24.22
CA GLU A 182 -20.57 2.40 -25.10
C GLU A 182 -19.83 3.56 -24.44
N THR A 183 -18.58 3.80 -24.84
CA THR A 183 -17.81 4.98 -24.46
C THR A 183 -17.84 6.06 -25.54
N SER A 184 -17.88 7.34 -25.15
CA SER A 184 -17.87 8.46 -26.09
C SER A 184 -16.56 9.24 -26.03
N VAL A 185 -16.17 9.85 -27.16
CA VAL A 185 -15.06 10.81 -27.21
C VAL A 185 -15.26 11.93 -26.18
N ARG A 186 -16.51 12.37 -25.99
CA ARG A 186 -16.88 13.36 -24.97
C ARG A 186 -16.53 12.91 -23.55
N GLY A 187 -16.71 11.62 -23.22
CA GLY A 187 -16.32 11.06 -21.94
C GLY A 187 -14.80 11.09 -21.70
N VAL A 188 -14.03 10.76 -22.73
CA VAL A 188 -12.57 10.81 -22.72
C VAL A 188 -12.08 12.25 -22.58
N LEU A 189 -12.61 13.19 -23.38
CA LEU A 189 -12.28 14.62 -23.31
C LEU A 189 -12.59 15.20 -21.93
N ARG A 190 -13.72 14.82 -21.31
CA ARG A 190 -14.06 15.25 -19.95
C ARG A 190 -13.03 14.78 -18.92
N ARG A 191 -12.44 13.59 -19.09
CA ARG A 191 -11.39 13.05 -18.21
C ARG A 191 -10.09 13.84 -18.34
N VAL A 192 -9.69 14.18 -19.57
CA VAL A 192 -8.41 14.86 -19.84
C VAL A 192 -8.49 16.39 -19.91
N ARG A 193 -9.66 17.01 -19.75
CA ARG A 193 -9.87 18.46 -19.93
C ARG A 193 -8.89 19.36 -19.16
N TRP A 194 -8.43 18.91 -17.99
CA TRP A 194 -7.51 19.68 -17.15
C TRP A 194 -6.05 19.33 -17.38
N VAL A 195 -5.74 18.27 -18.13
CA VAL A 195 -4.37 17.80 -18.37
C VAL A 195 -3.46 18.92 -18.92
N PRO A 196 -3.85 19.73 -19.93
CA PRO A 196 -3.00 20.80 -20.43
C PRO A 196 -2.67 21.85 -19.36
N ALA A 197 -3.68 22.27 -18.58
CA ALA A 197 -3.50 23.27 -17.52
C ALA A 197 -2.62 22.74 -16.38
N LEU A 198 -2.86 21.50 -15.93
CA LEU A 198 -2.06 20.86 -14.88
C LEU A 198 -0.61 20.68 -15.35
N GLY A 199 -0.39 20.24 -16.59
CA GLY A 199 0.93 20.11 -17.19
C GLY A 199 1.69 21.44 -17.25
N ALA A 200 1.04 22.50 -17.74
CA ALA A 200 1.64 23.83 -17.82
C ALA A 200 1.99 24.40 -16.44
N LEU A 201 1.07 24.28 -15.47
CA LEU A 201 1.30 24.75 -14.10
C LEU A 201 2.41 23.94 -13.40
N GLY A 202 2.44 22.62 -13.60
CA GLY A 202 3.48 21.76 -13.04
C GLY A 202 4.86 22.07 -13.61
N GLU A 203 4.96 22.28 -14.92
CA GLU A 203 6.20 22.68 -15.59
C GLU A 203 6.66 24.07 -15.14
N ALA A 204 5.74 25.04 -15.04
CA ALA A 204 6.06 26.38 -14.56
C ALA A 204 6.59 26.34 -13.11
N ALA A 205 5.92 25.61 -12.22
CA ALA A 205 6.38 25.43 -10.85
C ALA A 205 7.74 24.73 -10.78
N GLY A 206 7.97 23.71 -11.62
CA GLY A 206 9.24 22.99 -11.68
C GLY A 206 10.41 23.87 -12.13
N ARG A 207 10.18 24.81 -13.06
CA ARG A 207 11.20 25.76 -13.52
C ARG A 207 11.46 26.89 -12.52
N LEU A 208 10.42 27.39 -11.86
CA LEU A 208 10.52 28.46 -10.87
C LEU A 208 11.11 27.98 -9.55
N PHE A 209 10.87 26.71 -9.19
CA PHE A 209 11.30 26.09 -7.95
C PHE A 209 12.01 24.76 -8.23
N PRO A 210 13.20 24.80 -8.85
CA PRO A 210 13.95 23.58 -9.20
C PRO A 210 14.33 22.81 -7.93
N LEU A 211 14.16 21.49 -7.98
CA LEU A 211 14.45 20.61 -6.85
C LEU A 211 15.89 20.78 -6.32
N GLY A 212 16.83 21.12 -7.21
CA GLY A 212 18.23 21.23 -6.86
C GLY A 212 18.65 22.38 -5.99
N ALA A 213 17.88 23.47 -5.98
CA ALA A 213 18.17 24.59 -5.11
C ALA A 213 18.25 24.14 -3.64
N VAL A 214 17.48 23.11 -3.25
CA VAL A 214 17.46 22.55 -1.89
C VAL A 214 18.79 21.91 -1.48
N ARG A 215 19.60 21.46 -2.45
CA ARG A 215 20.87 20.79 -2.19
C ARG A 215 22.06 21.75 -2.16
N GLU A 216 21.87 22.99 -2.61
CA GLU A 216 22.89 24.04 -2.57
C GLU A 216 23.29 24.36 -1.11
N PRO A 217 24.58 24.57 -0.81
CA PRO A 217 25.04 24.86 0.55
C PRO A 217 24.35 26.05 1.20
N GLY A 218 24.14 27.14 0.44
CA GLY A 218 23.50 28.37 0.93
C GLY A 218 21.98 28.27 1.13
N PHE A 219 21.33 27.18 0.73
CA PHE A 219 19.90 27.00 0.95
C PHE A 219 19.56 26.96 2.45
N GLY A 220 20.45 26.36 3.25
CA GLY A 220 20.31 26.28 4.70
C GLY A 220 20.30 27.64 5.40
N GLU A 221 20.91 28.66 4.80
CA GLU A 221 21.02 30.02 5.36
C GLU A 221 19.76 30.87 5.11
N ARG A 222 18.89 30.43 4.18
CA ARG A 222 17.63 31.11 3.90
C ARG A 222 16.72 31.09 5.13
N ALA A 223 15.88 32.11 5.27
CA ALA A 223 14.92 32.21 6.36
C ALA A 223 14.02 30.95 6.46
N LEU A 224 13.70 30.54 7.69
CA LEU A 224 12.88 29.34 7.94
C LEU A 224 11.55 29.33 7.15
N PRO A 225 10.77 30.43 7.08
CA PRO A 225 9.52 30.44 6.30
C PRO A 225 9.75 30.16 4.81
N PHE A 226 10.85 30.64 4.24
CA PHE A 226 11.20 30.38 2.84
C PHE A 226 11.51 28.89 2.62
N ARG A 227 12.30 28.27 3.51
CA ARG A 227 12.65 26.85 3.42
C ARG A 227 11.41 25.95 3.55
N LEU A 228 10.48 26.30 4.43
CA LEU A 228 9.19 25.62 4.58
C LEU A 228 8.22 25.88 3.42
N PHE A 229 8.27 27.07 2.82
CA PHE A 229 7.50 27.37 1.63
C PHE A 229 8.01 26.57 0.43
N TYR A 230 9.33 26.43 0.26
CA TYR A 230 9.96 25.85 -0.94
C TYR A 230 9.54 24.39 -1.22
N MET A 231 9.25 23.59 -0.18
CA MET A 231 8.73 22.22 -0.39
C MET A 231 7.34 22.20 -1.06
N ALA A 232 6.53 23.24 -0.89
CA ALA A 232 5.17 23.29 -1.44
C ALA A 232 5.12 23.37 -2.98
N PRO A 233 5.81 24.31 -3.66
CA PRO A 233 5.85 24.32 -5.12
C PRO A 233 6.59 23.12 -5.71
N VAL A 234 7.61 22.59 -5.01
CA VAL A 234 8.29 21.35 -5.42
C VAL A 234 7.31 20.17 -5.42
N PHE A 235 6.56 19.98 -4.34
CA PHE A 235 5.54 18.93 -4.30
C PHE A 235 4.36 19.20 -5.23
N PHE A 236 4.00 20.45 -5.45
CA PHE A 236 2.97 20.83 -6.43
C PHE A 236 3.39 20.39 -7.84
N ALA A 237 4.61 20.74 -8.29
CA ALA A 237 5.14 20.32 -9.58
C ALA A 237 5.13 18.79 -9.71
N PHE A 238 5.61 18.08 -8.68
CA PHE A 238 5.58 16.63 -8.60
C PHE A 238 4.14 16.08 -8.77
N ARG A 239 3.15 16.60 -8.03
CA ARG A 239 1.78 16.10 -8.11
C ARG A 239 1.12 16.34 -9.47
N MET A 240 1.29 17.53 -10.04
CA MET A 240 0.68 17.86 -11.33
C MET A 240 1.10 16.87 -12.42
N ARG A 241 2.36 16.48 -12.41
CA ARG A 241 2.94 15.49 -13.32
C ARG A 241 2.26 14.13 -13.21
N PHE A 242 2.09 13.62 -11.99
CA PHE A 242 1.34 12.38 -11.75
C PHE A 242 -0.12 12.48 -12.18
N TYR A 243 -0.78 13.61 -11.92
CA TYR A 243 -2.16 13.82 -12.37
C TYR A 243 -2.27 13.74 -13.89
N VAL A 244 -1.35 14.39 -14.61
CA VAL A 244 -1.30 14.29 -16.08
C VAL A 244 -1.17 12.83 -16.53
N GLY A 245 -0.18 12.10 -16.00
CA GLY A 245 0.06 10.70 -16.37
C GLY A 245 -1.14 9.79 -16.10
N TRP A 246 -1.69 9.84 -14.89
CA TRP A 246 -2.82 9.00 -14.50
C TRP A 246 -4.11 9.36 -15.22
N LEU A 247 -4.41 10.64 -15.43
CA LEU A 247 -5.59 11.05 -16.20
C LEU A 247 -5.51 10.60 -17.66
N CYS A 248 -4.32 10.67 -18.28
CA CYS A 248 -4.10 10.17 -19.63
C CYS A 248 -4.21 8.63 -19.71
N ALA A 249 -3.68 7.91 -18.72
CA ALA A 249 -3.77 6.45 -18.70
C ALA A 249 -5.21 5.96 -18.43
N GLU A 250 -5.96 6.64 -17.55
CA GLU A 250 -7.40 6.43 -17.36
C GLU A 250 -8.18 6.73 -18.64
N ALA A 251 -7.81 7.79 -19.36
CA ALA A 251 -8.40 8.13 -20.64
C ALA A 251 -8.15 7.07 -21.72
N ALA A 252 -6.97 6.44 -21.72
CA ALA A 252 -6.68 5.31 -22.63
C ALA A 252 -7.56 4.10 -22.31
N CYS A 253 -7.77 3.79 -21.03
CA CYS A 253 -8.71 2.75 -20.60
C CYS A 253 -10.14 3.07 -21.02
N LEU A 254 -10.60 4.31 -20.82
CA LEU A 254 -11.93 4.77 -21.25
C LEU A 254 -12.11 4.69 -22.78
N ALA A 255 -11.11 5.08 -23.56
CA ALA A 255 -11.14 4.99 -25.02
C ALA A 255 -11.31 3.53 -25.48
N ALA A 256 -10.65 2.58 -24.79
CA ALA A 256 -10.76 1.14 -25.05
C ALA A 256 -11.99 0.47 -24.43
N ALA A 257 -12.85 1.23 -23.73
CA ALA A 257 -13.94 0.72 -22.89
C ALA A 257 -13.49 -0.34 -21.86
N PHE A 258 -12.23 -0.23 -21.40
CA PHE A 258 -11.61 -1.13 -20.44
C PHE A 258 -12.04 -0.79 -19.01
N GLY A 259 -12.38 -1.82 -18.23
CA GLY A 259 -12.74 -1.68 -16.82
C GLY A 259 -14.09 -1.01 -16.57
N GLY A 260 -14.96 -0.95 -17.59
CA GLY A 260 -16.36 -0.55 -17.44
C GLY A 260 -17.21 -1.71 -16.98
N TYR A 261 -17.93 -1.52 -15.90
CA TYR A 261 -18.85 -2.49 -15.30
C TYR A 261 -20.20 -1.83 -15.03
N PRO A 262 -21.31 -2.57 -14.97
CA PRO A 262 -22.57 -2.00 -14.52
C PRO A 262 -22.44 -1.50 -13.07
N GLN A 263 -23.11 -0.40 -12.71
CA GLN A 263 -23.11 0.13 -11.34
C GLN A 263 -23.52 -0.93 -10.29
N ALA A 264 -24.39 -1.86 -10.68
CA ALA A 264 -24.80 -2.99 -9.85
C ALA A 264 -23.63 -3.89 -9.41
N ALA A 265 -22.54 -3.95 -10.18
CA ALA A 265 -21.33 -4.71 -9.86
C ALA A 265 -20.45 -4.05 -8.79
N ARG A 266 -20.79 -2.81 -8.40
CA ARG A 266 -20.10 -1.99 -7.39
C ARG A 266 -18.57 -2.00 -7.58
N PRO A 267 -18.08 -1.67 -8.79
CA PRO A 267 -16.65 -1.76 -9.08
C PRO A 267 -15.82 -0.90 -8.13
N ARG A 268 -14.63 -1.38 -7.75
CA ARG A 268 -13.67 -0.62 -6.93
C ARG A 268 -12.32 -0.50 -7.64
N PRO A 269 -11.57 0.60 -7.41
CA PRO A 269 -10.26 0.82 -8.02
C PRO A 269 -9.31 -0.37 -7.84
N GLY A 270 -8.80 -0.92 -8.94
CA GLY A 270 -7.87 -2.06 -8.96
C GLY A 270 -8.50 -3.42 -8.65
N CYS A 271 -9.60 -3.46 -7.89
CA CYS A 271 -10.34 -4.68 -7.55
C CYS A 271 -11.13 -5.21 -8.75
N GLY A 272 -11.80 -4.33 -9.49
CA GLY A 272 -12.88 -4.74 -10.40
C GLY A 272 -14.22 -4.87 -9.67
N PRO A 273 -15.15 -5.70 -10.16
CA PRO A 273 -16.46 -5.89 -9.55
C PRO A 273 -16.31 -6.51 -8.16
N THR A 274 -17.14 -6.09 -7.21
CA THR A 274 -17.13 -6.61 -5.81
C THR A 274 -18.35 -7.46 -5.47
N CYS A 275 -19.29 -7.59 -6.40
CA CYS A 275 -20.45 -8.45 -6.26
C CYS A 275 -20.77 -9.09 -7.61
N ALA A 276 -21.46 -10.22 -7.55
CA ALA A 276 -22.02 -10.86 -8.73
C ALA A 276 -22.89 -9.85 -9.50
N TRP A 277 -22.80 -9.87 -10.81
CA TRP A 277 -23.49 -8.93 -11.67
C TRP A 277 -23.98 -9.61 -12.95
N PRO A 278 -25.16 -9.23 -13.47
CA PRO A 278 -25.68 -9.80 -14.70
C PRO A 278 -24.75 -9.39 -15.84
N ARG A 279 -24.14 -10.37 -16.52
CA ARG A 279 -23.28 -10.13 -17.68
C ARG A 279 -24.18 -10.00 -18.93
N PRO A 280 -24.47 -8.79 -19.42
CA PRO A 280 -25.28 -8.64 -20.62
C PRO A 280 -24.57 -9.27 -21.82
N GLN A 281 -25.34 -9.73 -22.80
CA GLN A 281 -24.75 -10.36 -23.98
C GLN A 281 -24.10 -9.30 -24.88
N ARG A 282 -24.69 -8.11 -24.94
CA ARG A 282 -24.19 -6.92 -25.63
C ARG A 282 -24.12 -5.72 -24.69
N GLY A 283 -23.11 -4.87 -24.87
CA GLY A 283 -22.96 -3.68 -24.03
C GLY A 283 -24.05 -2.62 -24.22
N GLU A 284 -24.73 -2.65 -25.35
CA GLU A 284 -25.87 -1.79 -25.72
C GLU A 284 -27.14 -2.08 -24.93
N GLU A 285 -27.24 -3.26 -24.28
CA GLU A 285 -28.38 -3.62 -23.42
C GLU A 285 -28.49 -2.73 -22.18
N LEU A 286 -27.40 -2.07 -21.80
CA LEU A 286 -27.35 -1.15 -20.67
C LEU A 286 -27.11 0.28 -21.17
N PRO A 287 -27.96 1.24 -20.78
CA PRO A 287 -27.74 2.65 -21.06
C PRO A 287 -26.33 3.11 -20.66
N PRO A 288 -25.66 3.99 -21.43
CA PRO A 288 -24.32 4.50 -21.14
C PRO A 288 -24.14 5.06 -19.71
N ALA A 289 -25.22 5.58 -19.11
CA ALA A 289 -25.22 6.12 -17.75
C ALA A 289 -25.08 5.06 -16.64
N LEU A 290 -25.42 3.80 -16.93
CA LEU A 290 -25.33 2.69 -15.96
C LEU A 290 -23.96 2.02 -15.93
N TRP A 291 -23.06 2.40 -16.85
CA TRP A 291 -21.67 1.93 -16.86
C TRP A 291 -20.81 2.79 -15.93
N ASP A 292 -20.09 2.11 -15.05
CA ASP A 292 -19.15 2.68 -14.09
C ASP A 292 -17.72 2.21 -14.40
N PHE A 293 -16.80 3.16 -14.41
CA PHE A 293 -15.37 2.98 -14.70
C PHE A 293 -14.50 3.18 -13.45
N GLU A 294 -15.08 3.08 -12.26
CA GLU A 294 -14.35 3.25 -11.00
C GLU A 294 -13.19 2.23 -10.85
N THR A 295 -13.28 1.04 -11.47
CA THR A 295 -12.20 0.04 -11.49
C THR A 295 -10.86 0.60 -11.98
N ILE A 296 -10.89 1.48 -12.98
CA ILE A 296 -9.68 2.04 -13.61
C ILE A 296 -9.25 3.37 -13.02
N ARG A 297 -10.00 3.90 -12.04
CA ARG A 297 -9.69 5.18 -11.40
C ARG A 297 -8.44 5.03 -10.52
N SER A 298 -7.35 5.64 -10.94
CA SER A 298 -6.08 5.70 -10.23
C SER A 298 -5.95 6.95 -9.38
N ILE A 299 -6.66 8.03 -9.71
CA ILE A 299 -6.56 9.28 -8.96
C ILE A 299 -7.92 9.97 -8.77
N ASP A 300 -8.14 10.51 -7.58
CA ASP A 300 -9.12 11.56 -7.34
C ASP A 300 -8.41 12.88 -7.03
N VAL A 301 -8.28 13.72 -8.06
CA VAL A 301 -7.55 15.00 -7.98
C VAL A 301 -8.20 15.93 -6.95
N LEU A 302 -9.52 16.10 -7.02
CA LEU A 302 -10.23 16.99 -6.09
C LEU A 302 -10.18 16.45 -4.66
N GLY A 303 -10.38 15.15 -4.47
CA GLY A 303 -10.24 14.51 -3.15
C GLY A 303 -8.84 14.67 -2.56
N THR A 304 -7.80 14.59 -3.41
CA THR A 304 -6.41 14.75 -2.97
C THR A 304 -6.09 16.20 -2.56
N GLU A 305 -6.51 17.18 -3.37
CA GLU A 305 -6.30 18.60 -3.08
C GLU A 305 -7.12 19.07 -1.88
N THR A 306 -8.44 18.81 -1.88
CA THR A 306 -9.39 19.43 -0.95
C THR A 306 -9.73 18.56 0.26
N GLY A 307 -9.42 17.26 0.22
CA GLY A 307 -9.70 16.34 1.32
C GLY A 307 -8.97 16.76 2.60
N ARG A 308 -9.70 16.86 3.72
CA ARG A 308 -9.11 17.32 5.00
C ARG A 308 -8.19 16.30 5.65
N ARG A 309 -8.50 15.02 5.52
CA ARG A 309 -7.85 13.92 6.25
C ARG A 309 -6.54 13.50 5.56
N PHE A 310 -5.50 13.27 6.35
CA PHE A 310 -4.25 12.64 5.94
C PHE A 310 -4.48 11.22 5.46
N ARG A 311 -5.19 10.37 6.20
CA ARG A 311 -5.59 9.05 5.70
C ARG A 311 -6.44 9.14 4.43
N GLY A 312 -7.29 10.17 4.33
CA GLY A 312 -8.14 10.41 3.18
C GLY A 312 -7.33 10.69 1.91
N GLY A 313 -6.37 11.62 1.98
CA GLY A 313 -5.52 11.96 0.82
C GLY A 313 -4.67 10.79 0.34
N LEU A 314 -4.18 9.94 1.25
CA LEU A 314 -3.48 8.71 0.86
C LEU A 314 -4.38 7.73 0.09
N ARG A 315 -5.67 7.65 0.44
CA ARG A 315 -6.64 6.77 -0.23
C ARG A 315 -7.07 7.27 -1.60
N THR A 316 -7.01 8.57 -1.85
CA THR A 316 -7.36 9.19 -3.14
C THR A 316 -6.18 9.27 -4.10
N TRP A 317 -4.96 9.05 -3.61
CA TRP A 317 -3.71 9.04 -4.39
C TRP A 317 -3.31 7.62 -4.78
N ASN A 318 -3.11 7.37 -6.08
CA ASN A 318 -2.76 6.05 -6.61
C ASN A 318 -3.69 4.93 -6.10
N MET A 319 -5.00 5.14 -6.24
CA MET A 319 -6.06 4.37 -5.62
C MET A 319 -5.96 2.86 -5.90
N THR A 320 -5.59 2.48 -7.13
CA THR A 320 -5.44 1.06 -7.53
C THR A 320 -4.29 0.36 -6.80
N VAL A 321 -3.16 1.05 -6.60
CA VAL A 321 -2.02 0.54 -5.82
C VAL A 321 -2.30 0.57 -4.32
N GLN A 322 -3.02 1.57 -3.82
CA GLN A 322 -3.47 1.61 -2.42
C GLN A 322 -4.37 0.41 -2.10
N TRP A 323 -5.28 0.08 -3.00
CA TRP A 323 -6.09 -1.14 -2.88
C TRP A 323 -5.21 -2.39 -2.88
N TRP A 324 -4.24 -2.48 -3.79
CA TRP A 324 -3.31 -3.63 -3.86
C TRP A 324 -2.51 -3.80 -2.55
N LEU A 325 -1.95 -2.72 -2.01
CA LEU A 325 -1.22 -2.72 -0.75
C LEU A 325 -2.13 -3.14 0.41
N ALA A 326 -3.35 -2.61 0.46
CA ALA A 326 -4.32 -2.99 1.48
C ALA A 326 -4.67 -4.48 1.41
N HIS A 327 -4.88 -5.00 0.19
CA HIS A 327 -5.35 -6.36 -0.05
C HIS A 327 -4.25 -7.40 0.15
N TYR A 328 -3.09 -7.24 -0.49
CA TYR A 328 -2.05 -8.27 -0.55
C TYR A 328 -0.95 -8.12 0.50
N VAL A 329 -0.78 -6.93 1.09
CA VAL A 329 0.32 -6.63 2.03
C VAL A 329 -0.21 -6.34 3.43
N HIS A 330 -1.08 -5.34 3.58
CA HIS A 330 -1.54 -4.86 4.88
C HIS A 330 -2.26 -5.95 5.67
N ARG A 331 -3.17 -6.71 5.03
CA ARG A 331 -3.89 -7.85 5.63
C ARG A 331 -2.97 -8.96 6.14
N ARG A 332 -1.78 -9.10 5.53
CA ARG A 332 -0.76 -10.10 5.91
C ARG A 332 0.25 -9.58 6.94
N GLY A 333 0.22 -8.29 7.25
CA GLY A 333 1.13 -7.67 8.23
C GLY A 333 0.84 -8.09 9.69
N PRO A 334 1.72 -7.72 10.63
CA PRO A 334 1.64 -8.14 12.03
C PRO A 334 0.26 -7.94 12.66
N ARG A 335 -0.24 -8.97 13.35
CA ARG A 335 -1.52 -8.93 14.09
C ARG A 335 -1.27 -8.47 15.53
N GLY A 336 -2.03 -7.49 16.00
CA GLY A 336 -1.92 -6.96 17.38
C GLY A 336 -1.37 -5.53 17.51
N ALA A 337 -0.67 -5.00 16.50
CA ALA A 337 -0.09 -3.66 16.54
C ALA A 337 -0.45 -2.84 15.27
N PRO A 338 -1.49 -1.98 15.30
CA PRO A 338 -1.94 -1.22 14.12
C PRO A 338 -0.87 -0.29 13.52
N ALA A 339 -0.03 0.32 14.37
CA ALA A 339 1.08 1.15 13.93
C ALA A 339 2.15 0.33 13.20
N LEU A 340 2.55 -0.82 13.77
CA LEU A 340 3.52 -1.72 13.16
C LEU A 340 3.01 -2.32 11.85
N ARG A 341 1.71 -2.62 11.74
CA ARG A 341 1.08 -3.06 10.49
C ARG A 341 1.11 -1.97 9.42
N SER A 342 0.87 -0.73 9.81
CA SER A 342 0.97 0.42 8.90
C SER A 342 2.42 0.61 8.45
N ALA A 343 3.38 0.56 9.36
CA ALA A 343 4.80 0.63 9.06
C ALA A 343 5.26 -0.51 8.13
N TRP A 344 4.79 -1.75 8.36
CA TRP A 344 5.03 -2.88 7.46
C TRP A 344 4.53 -2.61 6.03
N THR A 345 3.33 -2.05 5.90
CA THR A 345 2.76 -1.72 4.59
C THR A 345 3.58 -0.63 3.90
N MET A 346 3.99 0.40 4.65
CA MET A 346 4.81 1.50 4.14
C MET A 346 6.24 1.06 3.80
N LEU A 347 6.81 0.10 4.54
CA LEU A 347 8.11 -0.51 4.23
C LEU A 347 8.07 -1.24 2.88
N VAL A 348 7.06 -2.09 2.67
CA VAL A 348 6.87 -2.78 1.39
C VAL A 348 6.60 -1.78 0.27
N SER A 349 5.86 -0.71 0.53
CA SER A 349 5.64 0.38 -0.43
C SER A 349 6.95 1.09 -0.79
N ALA A 350 7.79 1.44 0.19
CA ALA A 350 9.09 2.06 -0.03
C ALA A 350 10.00 1.17 -0.88
N TYR A 351 10.07 -0.11 -0.50
CA TYR A 351 10.83 -1.10 -1.24
C TYR A 351 10.28 -1.28 -2.66
N TRP A 352 8.95 -1.31 -2.85
CA TRP A 352 8.37 -1.36 -4.18
C TRP A 352 8.77 -0.13 -5.00
N HIS A 353 8.91 1.06 -4.43
CA HIS A 353 9.41 2.23 -5.15
C HIS A 353 10.90 2.18 -5.48
N GLY A 354 11.76 1.69 -4.57
CA GLY A 354 13.20 1.59 -4.81
C GLY A 354 14.05 1.27 -3.58
N LEU A 355 15.36 1.24 -3.79
CA LEU A 355 16.36 1.04 -2.72
C LEU A 355 16.94 2.38 -2.21
N HIS A 356 16.52 3.50 -2.80
CA HIS A 356 16.95 4.82 -2.36
C HIS A 356 16.50 5.11 -0.93
N PRO A 357 17.42 5.47 0.00
CA PRO A 357 17.09 5.71 1.40
C PRO A 357 16.01 6.77 1.63
N GLY A 358 15.90 7.76 0.76
CA GLY A 358 14.88 8.81 0.80
C GLY A 358 13.45 8.25 0.80
N TYR A 359 13.19 7.16 0.05
CA TYR A 359 11.88 6.49 0.06
C TYR A 359 11.55 5.94 1.45
N TYR A 360 12.50 5.26 2.08
CA TYR A 360 12.29 4.69 3.42
C TYR A 360 12.03 5.78 4.45
N LEU A 361 12.80 6.88 4.41
CA LEU A 361 12.60 8.03 5.28
C LEU A 361 11.19 8.63 5.11
N SER A 362 10.72 8.81 3.88
CA SER A 362 9.39 9.35 3.59
C SER A 362 8.27 8.41 4.02
N PHE A 363 8.28 7.16 3.54
CA PHE A 363 7.18 6.22 3.78
C PHE A 363 7.11 5.78 5.24
N LEU A 364 8.24 5.56 5.93
CA LEU A 364 8.22 5.16 7.33
C LEU A 364 7.85 6.30 8.29
N SER A 365 7.77 7.54 7.80
CA SER A 365 7.23 8.68 8.55
C SER A 365 5.70 8.79 8.47
N VAL A 366 5.06 8.14 7.49
CA VAL A 366 3.59 8.14 7.30
C VAL A 366 2.81 7.58 8.51
N PRO A 367 3.20 6.46 9.15
CA PRO A 367 2.48 5.91 10.31
C PRO A 367 2.35 6.89 11.49
N LEU A 368 3.35 7.75 11.70
CA LEU A 368 3.32 8.77 12.76
C LEU A 368 2.19 9.77 12.52
N TRP A 369 2.07 10.28 11.29
CA TRP A 369 0.99 11.18 10.90
C TRP A 369 -0.39 10.52 10.97
N LEU A 370 -0.50 9.24 10.58
CA LEU A 370 -1.76 8.48 10.72
C LEU A 370 -2.17 8.30 12.19
N ALA A 371 -1.21 8.04 13.08
CA ALA A 371 -1.48 7.92 14.51
C ALA A 371 -1.89 9.27 15.13
N ALA A 372 -1.18 10.34 14.78
CA ALA A 372 -1.48 11.70 15.23
C ALA A 372 -2.87 12.17 14.79
N GLU A 373 -3.24 11.94 13.53
CA GLU A 373 -4.58 12.25 13.01
C GLU A 373 -5.66 11.48 13.78
N GLY A 374 -5.51 10.16 13.93
CA GLY A 374 -6.50 9.34 14.62
C GLY A 374 -6.69 9.74 16.09
N ALA A 375 -5.59 10.06 16.78
CA ALA A 375 -5.66 10.56 18.16
C ALA A 375 -6.35 11.93 18.23
N ALA A 376 -6.02 12.86 17.34
CA ALA A 376 -6.62 14.19 17.30
C ALA A 376 -8.12 14.16 17.01
N GLU A 377 -8.56 13.34 16.04
CA GLU A 377 -10.00 13.19 15.74
C GLU A 377 -10.78 12.63 16.93
N LEU A 378 -10.20 11.65 17.63
CA LEU A 378 -10.80 11.08 18.84
C LEU A 378 -10.90 12.11 19.98
N ALA A 379 -9.84 12.89 20.18
CA ALA A 379 -9.78 13.89 21.24
C ALA A 379 -10.74 15.08 20.98
N LEU A 380 -10.82 15.55 19.74
CA LEU A 380 -11.66 16.69 19.34
C LEU A 380 -13.14 16.32 19.15
N GLY A 381 -13.47 15.03 19.04
CA GLY A 381 -14.82 14.51 18.81
C GLY A 381 -15.85 15.09 19.78
N GLY A 382 -16.72 15.97 19.27
CA GLY A 382 -17.80 16.59 20.04
C GLY A 382 -17.39 17.69 21.03
N ARG A 383 -16.11 18.12 21.05
CA ARG A 383 -15.64 19.21 21.94
C ARG A 383 -15.75 20.61 21.33
N LEU A 384 -15.81 20.71 20.01
CA LEU A 384 -15.81 21.97 19.29
C LEU A 384 -17.22 22.37 18.84
N GLY A 385 -17.57 23.65 19.04
CA GLY A 385 -18.76 24.26 18.42
C GLY A 385 -18.57 24.49 16.91
N ARG A 386 -19.64 24.86 16.19
CA ARG A 386 -19.65 24.94 14.71
C ARG A 386 -18.49 25.73 14.08
N ARG A 387 -18.18 26.92 14.62
CA ARG A 387 -17.05 27.74 14.14
C ARG A 387 -15.70 27.09 14.45
N GLY A 388 -15.55 26.51 15.65
CA GLY A 388 -14.34 25.77 16.05
C GLY A 388 -14.09 24.56 15.17
N THR A 389 -15.15 23.81 14.83
CA THR A 389 -15.06 22.66 13.93
C THR A 389 -14.65 23.07 12.51
N ALA A 390 -15.18 24.18 11.98
CA ALA A 390 -14.78 24.69 10.68
C ALA A 390 -13.30 25.11 10.65
N LEU A 391 -12.82 25.82 11.67
CA LEU A 391 -11.41 26.20 11.81
C LEU A 391 -10.51 24.95 11.95
N ALA A 392 -10.92 23.98 12.76
CA ALA A 392 -10.19 22.72 12.93
C ALA A 392 -10.08 21.94 11.61
N HIS A 393 -11.14 21.90 10.81
CA HIS A 393 -11.10 21.29 9.48
C HIS A 393 -10.14 22.02 8.52
N GLY A 394 -10.15 23.35 8.51
CA GLY A 394 -9.22 24.16 7.71
C GLY A 394 -7.77 23.93 8.13
N LEU A 395 -7.51 23.90 9.44
CA LEU A 395 -6.19 23.61 10.00
C LEU A 395 -5.75 22.16 9.68
N GLN A 396 -6.63 21.17 9.83
CA GLN A 396 -6.33 19.78 9.49
C GLN A 396 -5.96 19.63 8.02
N TRP A 397 -6.70 20.27 7.12
CA TRP A 397 -6.35 20.32 5.70
C TRP A 397 -4.99 20.97 5.45
N PHE A 398 -4.72 22.11 6.07
CA PHE A 398 -3.44 22.81 5.92
C PHE A 398 -2.27 21.95 6.40
N LEU A 399 -2.39 21.36 7.60
CA LEU A 399 -1.37 20.47 8.17
C LEU A 399 -1.16 19.23 7.31
N LYS A 400 -2.23 18.64 6.77
CA LYS A 400 -2.15 17.53 5.80
C LYS A 400 -1.29 17.92 4.59
N MET A 401 -1.56 19.07 3.98
CA MET A 401 -0.81 19.52 2.80
C MET A 401 0.66 19.74 3.13
N ARG A 402 0.96 20.42 4.24
CA ARG A 402 2.35 20.62 4.72
C ARG A 402 3.06 19.31 5.04
N ALA A 403 2.34 18.34 5.63
CA ALA A 403 2.87 17.01 5.88
C ALA A 403 3.26 16.32 4.57
N TYR A 404 2.41 16.35 3.55
CA TYR A 404 2.75 15.77 2.25
C TYR A 404 3.91 16.49 1.56
N ASP A 405 3.94 17.82 1.57
CA ASP A 405 5.06 18.58 1.03
C ASP A 405 6.39 18.11 1.66
N TYR A 406 6.40 18.01 2.99
CA TYR A 406 7.58 17.64 3.76
C TYR A 406 8.00 16.18 3.60
N LEU A 407 7.05 15.25 3.62
CA LEU A 407 7.31 13.84 3.38
C LEU A 407 7.75 13.61 1.93
N CYS A 408 7.23 14.38 0.97
CA CYS A 408 7.65 14.30 -0.42
C CYS A 408 9.12 14.64 -0.60
N MET A 409 9.70 15.54 0.21
CA MET A 409 11.11 15.90 0.09
C MET A 409 12.06 14.71 0.20
N GLY A 410 11.77 13.73 1.07
CA GLY A 410 12.53 12.48 1.10
C GLY A 410 12.35 11.64 -0.17
N PHE A 411 11.14 11.63 -0.73
CA PHE A 411 10.80 10.86 -1.92
C PHE A 411 11.46 11.42 -3.18
N VAL A 412 11.53 12.75 -3.33
CA VAL A 412 12.13 13.39 -4.50
C VAL A 412 13.65 13.57 -4.39
N LEU A 413 14.19 13.72 -3.17
CA LEU A 413 15.64 13.86 -2.99
C LEU A 413 16.39 12.53 -3.10
N LEU A 414 15.74 11.37 -2.86
CA LEU A 414 16.28 10.01 -2.94
C LEU A 414 17.45 9.67 -1.97
N ASP A 415 18.35 10.61 -1.72
CA ASP A 415 19.55 10.47 -0.89
C ASP A 415 19.27 10.81 0.58
N ALA A 416 19.70 9.92 1.50
CA ALA A 416 19.50 10.12 2.93
C ALA A 416 20.17 11.40 3.45
N ALA A 417 21.40 11.69 3.03
CA ALA A 417 22.13 12.84 3.55
C ALA A 417 21.49 14.15 3.09
N ALA A 418 21.07 14.26 1.83
CA ALA A 418 20.32 15.41 1.32
C ALA A 418 18.98 15.58 2.03
N THR A 419 18.21 14.50 2.20
CA THR A 419 16.92 14.54 2.92
C THR A 419 17.09 14.97 4.37
N LEU A 420 18.03 14.37 5.11
CA LEU A 420 18.28 14.69 6.51
C LEU A 420 18.84 16.10 6.67
N ARG A 421 19.72 16.57 5.78
CA ARG A 421 20.18 17.97 5.78
C ARG A 421 19.02 18.94 5.59
N TYR A 422 18.14 18.69 4.62
CA TYR A 422 16.97 19.55 4.41
C TYR A 422 16.04 19.52 5.63
N TRP A 423 15.72 18.35 6.16
CA TRP A 423 14.87 18.22 7.35
C TRP A 423 15.49 18.84 8.61
N ALA A 424 16.81 18.74 8.78
CA ALA A 424 17.53 19.43 9.84
C ALA A 424 17.48 20.95 9.67
N SER A 425 17.56 21.47 8.44
CA SER A 425 17.43 22.90 8.16
C SER A 425 16.07 23.46 8.62
N VAL A 426 15.00 22.67 8.53
CA VAL A 426 13.67 23.01 9.05
C VAL A 426 13.38 22.42 10.44
N TYR A 427 14.44 22.04 11.17
CA TYR A 427 14.41 21.57 12.56
C TYR A 427 13.51 20.35 12.82
N PHE A 428 13.33 19.48 11.82
CA PHE A 428 12.44 18.32 11.89
C PHE A 428 11.01 18.67 12.37
N CYS A 429 10.57 19.90 12.12
CA CYS A 429 9.34 20.42 12.73
C CYS A 429 8.10 19.59 12.39
N LEU A 430 8.04 18.98 11.20
CA LEU A 430 6.93 18.13 10.76
C LEU A 430 7.09 16.64 11.07
N HIS A 431 8.14 16.25 11.83
CA HIS A 431 8.15 15.02 12.63
C HIS A 431 7.78 15.30 14.08
N LEU A 432 8.23 16.42 14.64
CA LEU A 432 7.94 16.80 16.02
C LEU A 432 6.48 17.22 16.22
N LEU A 433 5.89 17.91 15.24
CA LEU A 433 4.49 18.34 15.29
C LEU A 433 3.48 17.19 15.43
N PRO A 434 3.48 16.14 14.58
CA PRO A 434 2.53 15.03 14.75
C PRO A 434 2.79 14.26 16.06
N LEU A 435 4.03 14.19 16.55
CA LEU A 435 4.32 13.61 17.87
C LEU A 435 3.69 14.43 18.99
N PHE A 436 3.82 15.76 18.94
CA PHE A 436 3.18 16.67 19.88
C PHE A 436 1.64 16.55 19.82
N ILE A 437 1.05 16.57 18.63
CA ILE A 437 -0.40 16.37 18.43
C ILE A 437 -0.84 15.05 19.03
N PHE A 438 -0.11 13.96 18.78
CA PHE A 438 -0.41 12.64 19.32
C PHE A 438 -0.40 12.66 20.86
N ILE A 439 0.65 13.18 21.48
CA ILE A 439 0.77 13.26 22.94
C ILE A 439 -0.36 14.09 23.54
N VAL A 440 -0.58 15.31 23.05
CA VAL A 440 -1.65 16.20 23.55
C VAL A 440 -3.02 15.56 23.40
N ALA A 441 -3.31 14.94 22.26
CA ALA A 441 -4.59 14.29 22.02
C ALA A 441 -4.79 13.06 22.92
N THR A 442 -3.74 12.28 23.18
CA THR A 442 -3.81 11.14 24.11
C THR A 442 -4.03 11.58 25.55
N VAL A 443 -3.38 12.68 25.98
CA VAL A 443 -3.56 13.25 27.33
C VAL A 443 -4.95 13.87 27.50
N ALA A 444 -5.47 14.55 26.47
CA ALA A 444 -6.81 15.14 26.48
C ALA A 444 -7.92 14.07 26.60
N GLY A 445 -7.64 12.83 26.21
CA GLY A 445 -8.59 11.72 26.21
C GLY A 445 -9.71 11.89 25.18
N PRO A 446 -10.51 10.83 24.96
CA PRO A 446 -11.61 10.86 23.99
C PRO A 446 -12.61 11.96 24.33
N GLY A 447 -13.04 12.72 23.32
CA GLY A 447 -14.08 13.72 23.49
C GLY A 447 -15.46 13.11 23.80
N PRO A 448 -16.43 13.91 24.27
CA PRO A 448 -17.78 13.44 24.58
C PRO A 448 -18.51 12.85 23.36
N GLY A 449 -18.10 13.20 22.13
CA GLY A 449 -18.57 12.58 20.89
C GLY A 449 -17.70 11.41 20.39
N GLY A 450 -16.55 11.14 21.01
CA GLY A 450 -15.55 10.15 20.58
C GLY A 450 -15.88 8.69 20.94
N GLY A 451 -16.92 8.45 21.74
CA GLY A 451 -17.39 7.10 22.12
C GLY A 451 -18.38 6.47 21.11
N GLY A 452 -18.80 7.20 20.09
CA GLY A 452 -19.69 6.72 19.04
C GLY A 452 -18.96 5.84 18.03
N LYS A 453 -18.86 4.55 18.35
CA LYS A 453 -18.53 3.40 17.49
C LYS A 453 -18.44 3.76 15.99
N GLU A 454 -17.22 3.98 15.48
CA GLU A 454 -16.92 3.68 14.08
C GLU A 454 -17.18 2.18 13.90
N ARG A 455 -18.39 1.83 13.44
CA ARG A 455 -18.60 0.56 12.75
C ARG A 455 -17.70 0.60 11.53
N GLY A 456 -16.62 -0.16 11.60
CA GLY A 456 -15.65 -0.27 10.52
C GLY A 456 -16.33 -0.67 9.22
N GLU A 457 -16.06 0.12 8.18
CA GLU A 457 -15.73 -0.45 6.88
C GLU A 457 -14.38 -1.18 7.03
N GLY A 458 -14.43 -2.41 7.53
CA GLY A 458 -13.26 -3.25 7.80
C GLY A 458 -13.72 -4.59 8.34
N GLY A 459 -13.73 -5.60 7.46
CA GLY A 459 -14.33 -6.91 7.70
C GLY A 459 -13.80 -7.71 8.90
N GLY A 460 -14.68 -8.54 9.47
CA GLY A 460 -14.31 -9.74 10.24
C GLY A 460 -13.69 -10.77 9.28
N VAL A 461 -12.55 -11.41 9.52
CA VAL A 461 -12.13 -12.30 10.65
C VAL A 461 -13.12 -13.47 10.76
N GLY A 462 -12.77 -14.75 10.65
CA GLY A 462 -11.49 -15.47 10.71
C GLY A 462 -11.76 -16.81 11.42
N GLY A 463 -11.18 -17.91 10.94
CA GLY A 463 -11.25 -19.26 11.55
C GLY A 463 -9.85 -19.86 11.72
N LYS A 464 -9.63 -20.58 12.83
CA LYS A 464 -8.36 -20.81 13.54
C LYS A 464 -7.50 -22.02 13.07
N ALA A 465 -6.19 -21.90 13.40
CA ALA A 465 -5.04 -22.83 13.63
C ALA A 465 -5.31 -24.33 13.96
N PRO A 466 -4.32 -25.28 14.09
CA PRO A 466 -2.88 -25.08 14.45
C PRO A 466 -1.81 -26.10 13.89
N LEU A 467 -0.53 -25.92 14.32
CA LEU A 467 0.55 -26.89 14.66
C LEU A 467 1.92 -26.82 13.89
N ARG A 468 2.99 -26.76 14.71
CA ARG A 468 4.45 -26.97 14.48
C ARG A 468 4.82 -28.48 14.68
N PRO A 469 6.00 -29.02 14.28
CA PRO A 469 7.36 -28.91 14.95
C PRO A 469 8.51 -28.54 13.94
N GLU A 470 9.66 -27.92 14.31
CA GLU A 470 10.97 -28.44 14.84
C GLU A 470 11.65 -29.48 13.90
N MET A 471 12.97 -29.57 13.62
CA MET A 471 14.26 -28.98 14.05
C MET A 471 15.36 -29.41 13.02
N GLU A 472 16.64 -29.05 13.26
CA GLU A 472 17.93 -29.64 12.76
C GLU A 472 18.76 -28.94 11.64
N ASP A 473 19.80 -28.23 12.12
CA ASP A 473 21.26 -28.37 11.91
C ASP A 473 21.95 -28.41 10.51
N ALA A 474 22.77 -27.36 10.29
CA ALA A 474 24.19 -27.26 9.87
C ALA A 474 24.89 -28.45 9.12
N PRO A 475 25.91 -28.23 8.24
CA PRO A 475 27.04 -27.31 8.49
C PRO A 475 27.71 -26.59 7.28
N LYS A 476 28.66 -25.73 7.69
CA LYS A 476 29.61 -24.88 6.96
C LYS A 476 30.58 -25.67 6.05
N ARG A 477 31.13 -24.98 5.03
CA ARG A 477 32.54 -25.14 4.61
C ARG A 477 33.17 -23.79 4.25
N GLU A 478 34.41 -23.66 4.69
CA GLU A 478 35.34 -22.53 4.64
C GLU A 478 36.29 -22.63 3.42
N GLY A 479 37.07 -21.56 3.18
CA GLY A 479 38.22 -21.46 2.27
C GLY A 479 38.23 -20.09 1.57
N GLU A 480 38.92 -19.05 2.07
CA GLU A 480 40.36 -18.73 1.83
C GLU A 480 40.67 -18.56 0.33
N GLY A 481 41.35 -17.53 -0.20
CA GLY A 481 42.17 -16.43 0.31
C GLY A 481 43.14 -15.99 -0.83
N ALA A 482 43.76 -14.81 -0.68
CA ALA A 482 44.86 -14.21 -1.49
C ALA A 482 44.45 -13.59 -2.86
N ASP A 483 44.59 -12.27 -3.12
CA ASP A 483 45.71 -11.30 -3.04
C ASP A 483 46.56 -11.25 -4.33
N GLY A 484 46.89 -10.02 -4.76
CA GLY A 484 47.71 -9.73 -5.94
C GLY A 484 47.22 -8.53 -6.76
N GLY A 485 47.78 -7.35 -6.51
CA GLY A 485 47.62 -6.15 -7.34
C GLY A 485 48.59 -6.12 -8.54
N ASP A 486 48.35 -5.24 -9.51
CA ASP A 486 49.22 -4.08 -9.81
C ASP A 486 48.71 -3.22 -11.00
N THR A 487 49.08 -1.94 -10.93
CA THR A 487 49.21 -0.81 -11.88
C THR A 487 48.54 -0.75 -13.28
N GLY A 488 48.13 0.48 -13.64
CA GLY A 488 47.93 0.93 -15.03
C GLY A 488 47.25 2.29 -15.14
N GLY A 489 48.04 3.37 -15.29
CA GLY A 489 47.56 4.75 -15.45
C GLY A 489 46.69 4.96 -16.70
N GLY A 490 45.57 5.65 -16.53
CA GLY A 490 44.55 5.89 -17.57
C GLY A 490 44.76 7.20 -18.35
N ASN A 491 44.58 7.09 -19.67
CA ASN A 491 44.71 8.16 -20.66
C ASN A 491 43.63 9.25 -20.48
N ARG A 492 44.01 10.53 -20.40
CA ARG A 492 43.09 11.66 -20.08
C ARG A 492 41.92 11.82 -21.05
N GLU A 493 42.11 11.56 -22.34
CA GLU A 493 41.01 11.59 -23.32
C GLU A 493 39.99 10.46 -23.10
N HIS A 494 40.44 9.28 -22.67
CA HIS A 494 39.57 8.17 -22.27
C HIS A 494 38.81 8.48 -20.98
N GLU A 495 39.40 9.27 -20.07
CA GLU A 495 38.73 9.74 -18.86
C GLU A 495 37.66 10.79 -19.17
N GLU A 496 37.90 11.68 -20.14
CA GLU A 496 36.91 12.65 -20.61
C GLU A 496 35.78 11.99 -21.41
N GLU A 497 36.09 11.02 -22.27
CA GLU A 497 35.09 10.23 -22.99
C GLU A 497 34.28 9.36 -22.00
N LYS A 498 34.93 8.71 -21.03
CA LYS A 498 34.25 8.02 -19.93
C LYS A 498 33.44 8.96 -19.06
N ARG A 499 33.85 10.21 -18.85
CA ARG A 499 33.11 11.20 -18.07
C ARG A 499 31.86 11.66 -18.82
N GLN A 500 31.93 11.88 -20.13
CA GLN A 500 30.76 12.17 -20.96
C GLN A 500 29.83 10.95 -21.09
N GLU A 501 30.40 9.75 -21.20
CA GLU A 501 29.66 8.50 -21.17
C GLU A 501 29.05 8.24 -19.79
N GLN A 502 29.73 8.63 -18.71
CA GLN A 502 29.26 8.58 -17.33
C GLN A 502 28.17 9.61 -17.07
N GLU A 503 28.25 10.82 -17.62
CA GLU A 503 27.16 11.80 -17.59
C GLU A 503 25.94 11.33 -18.39
N ARG A 504 26.13 10.65 -19.53
CA ARG A 504 25.05 9.95 -20.26
C ARG A 504 24.50 8.76 -19.46
N ARG A 505 25.36 7.99 -18.77
CA ARG A 505 24.97 6.88 -17.89
C ARG A 505 24.22 7.38 -16.66
N GLU A 506 24.61 8.52 -16.09
CA GLU A 506 23.97 9.16 -14.92
C GLU A 506 22.63 9.81 -15.28
N ARG A 507 22.52 10.34 -16.50
CA ARG A 507 21.24 10.69 -17.12
C ARG A 507 20.35 9.48 -17.38
N ALA A 508 20.93 8.30 -17.70
CA ALA A 508 20.20 7.04 -17.88
C ALA A 508 19.91 6.27 -16.57
N LEU A 509 20.66 6.54 -15.49
CA LEU A 509 20.46 6.11 -14.09
C LEU A 509 19.28 6.87 -13.41
N GLY A 510 18.91 8.04 -13.94
CA GLY A 510 18.02 9.03 -13.31
C GLY A 510 16.58 9.03 -13.78
N VAL A 511 15.98 7.87 -13.99
CA VAL A 511 14.80 7.77 -14.84
C VAL A 511 14.08 6.50 -14.42
N LEU A 512 12.85 6.43 -13.91
CA LEU A 512 11.68 7.28 -14.04
C LEU A 512 11.45 8.03 -12.72
N THR A 513 11.96 9.26 -12.61
CA THR A 513 11.52 10.25 -11.61
C THR A 513 10.11 10.71 -12.00
N TYR A 514 9.17 9.79 -11.79
CA TYR A 514 7.80 9.62 -12.26
C TYR A 514 7.13 10.86 -12.88
N LEU A 515 7.46 11.15 -14.15
CA LEU A 515 6.98 12.30 -14.93
C LEU A 515 7.70 13.64 -14.72
N GLY A 516 9.03 13.66 -14.58
CA GLY A 516 9.78 14.70 -15.28
C GLY A 516 10.60 15.72 -14.51
N GLN A 517 11.36 15.27 -13.52
CA GLN A 517 12.43 16.09 -12.94
C GLN A 517 13.74 15.30 -13.09
N SER A 518 14.68 15.86 -13.84
CA SER A 518 16.01 15.28 -14.00
C SER A 518 16.72 15.29 -12.64
N ALA A 519 17.31 14.17 -12.23
CA ALA A 519 18.14 14.11 -11.02
C ALA A 519 19.41 14.99 -11.13
N ALA A 520 19.77 15.37 -12.36
CA ALA A 520 20.88 16.26 -12.70
C ALA A 520 20.65 17.72 -12.24
N GLU A 521 19.41 18.18 -12.13
CA GLU A 521 19.16 19.49 -11.54
C GLU A 521 19.50 19.50 -10.05
N ALA A 522 19.54 18.34 -9.39
CA ALA A 522 19.64 18.29 -7.94
C ALA A 522 21.06 18.04 -7.39
N GLN A 523 21.96 17.27 -8.02
CA GLN A 523 23.24 16.90 -7.38
C GLN A 523 24.43 17.44 -8.17
N THR A 524 25.20 18.36 -7.57
CA THR A 524 26.53 18.78 -8.03
C THR A 524 27.67 17.90 -7.51
N CYS A 525 27.37 16.79 -6.80
CA CYS A 525 28.39 15.92 -6.20
C CYS A 525 27.99 14.43 -6.20
N PRO A 526 28.95 13.52 -6.45
CA PRO A 526 28.69 12.08 -6.49
C PRO A 526 28.39 11.46 -5.11
N PRO A 527 27.61 10.36 -5.07
CA PRO A 527 27.28 9.60 -3.85
C PRO A 527 28.49 9.07 -3.09
N TRP A 528 28.36 8.90 -1.77
CA TRP A 528 29.48 8.56 -0.87
C TRP A 528 30.15 7.20 -1.16
N TYR A 529 29.42 6.23 -1.70
CA TYR A 529 29.95 4.90 -2.07
C TYR A 529 30.68 4.88 -3.42
N GLN A 530 30.64 6.00 -4.15
CA GLN A 530 31.43 6.22 -5.37
C GLN A 530 32.64 7.12 -5.09
N ARG A 531 32.76 7.66 -3.87
CA ARG A 531 33.95 8.40 -3.47
C ARG A 531 35.03 7.37 -3.12
N PRO A 532 36.24 7.46 -3.69
CA PRO A 532 37.34 6.65 -3.21
C PRO A 532 37.53 6.91 -1.70
N PRO A 533 37.94 5.89 -0.92
CA PRO A 533 38.30 6.10 0.48
C PRO A 533 39.30 7.26 0.56
N PRO A 534 39.17 8.18 1.54
CA PRO A 534 40.13 9.26 1.67
C PRO A 534 41.54 8.66 1.77
N ALA A 535 42.42 9.10 0.87
CA ALA A 535 43.80 8.64 0.85
C ALA A 535 44.42 8.82 2.24
N ARG A 536 45.03 7.77 2.76
CA ARG A 536 45.84 7.87 3.98
C ARG A 536 47.06 8.74 3.66
N GLY A 537 46.97 10.00 4.08
CA GLY A 537 48.11 10.87 4.35
C GLY A 537 48.67 11.64 3.14
N ARG A 538 48.43 12.95 3.13
CA ARG A 538 49.52 13.94 3.16
C ARG A 538 48.97 15.30 3.60
N ASP A 539 49.68 15.85 4.57
CA ASP A 539 49.84 17.28 4.87
C ASP A 539 48.64 18.04 5.48
N VAL A 540 48.56 18.00 6.82
CA VAL A 540 48.42 19.23 7.63
C VAL A 540 49.30 19.09 8.88
N SER A 541 50.32 19.92 8.94
CA SER A 541 51.19 20.14 10.10
C SER A 541 50.39 20.68 11.29
N GLY A 542 50.38 19.94 12.41
CA GLY A 542 49.83 20.40 13.69
C GLY A 542 49.88 19.31 14.75
N ASP A 543 50.82 19.46 15.68
CA ASP A 543 51.03 18.74 16.95
C ASP A 543 50.50 17.30 17.09
N VAL A 544 51.41 16.34 16.87
CA VAL A 544 51.18 14.92 17.14
C VAL A 544 51.92 14.51 18.41
N THR A 545 51.23 14.58 19.56
CA THR A 545 51.58 13.73 20.72
C THR A 545 50.38 13.14 21.48
N ALA A 546 49.11 13.38 21.10
CA ALA A 546 47.96 12.87 21.88
C ALA A 546 46.92 12.03 21.10
N ALA A 547 46.92 12.03 19.76
CA ALA A 547 45.84 11.45 18.96
C ALA A 547 45.75 9.90 18.87
N PRO A 548 46.86 9.11 18.88
CA PRO A 548 46.76 7.66 18.73
C PRO A 548 46.13 6.96 19.94
N GLU A 549 46.32 7.52 21.13
CA GLU A 549 45.95 6.89 22.39
C GLU A 549 44.44 7.01 22.68
N GLU A 550 43.81 8.14 22.34
CA GLU A 550 42.35 8.32 22.51
C GLU A 550 41.53 7.44 21.56
N ALA A 551 42.00 7.26 20.32
CA ALA A 551 41.33 6.40 19.35
C ALA A 551 41.42 4.92 19.76
N ALA A 552 42.56 4.49 20.31
CA ALA A 552 42.73 3.15 20.88
C ALA A 552 41.86 2.94 22.13
N LYS A 553 41.77 3.95 23.02
CA LYS A 553 40.91 3.93 24.21
C LYS A 553 39.43 3.88 23.86
N ARG A 554 38.97 4.64 22.85
CA ARG A 554 37.58 4.58 22.33
C ARG A 554 37.26 3.23 21.69
N LYS A 555 38.19 2.66 20.93
CA LYS A 555 38.00 1.35 20.28
C LYS A 555 37.96 0.22 21.30
N ALA A 556 38.77 0.29 22.35
CA ALA A 556 38.71 -0.64 23.48
C ALA A 556 37.41 -0.47 24.29
N ALA A 557 36.94 0.76 24.52
CA ALA A 557 35.69 1.01 25.25
C ALA A 557 34.43 0.52 24.51
N LEU A 558 34.50 0.38 23.19
CA LEU A 558 33.38 -0.08 22.35
C LEU A 558 33.49 -1.55 21.93
N ASP A 559 34.45 -2.30 22.47
CA ASP A 559 34.61 -3.73 22.19
C ASP A 559 33.65 -4.57 23.06
N PRO A 560 32.61 -5.19 22.47
CA PRO A 560 31.63 -5.98 23.21
C PRO A 560 32.23 -7.24 23.88
N LEU A 561 33.43 -7.68 23.46
CA LEU A 561 34.11 -8.83 24.07
C LEU A 561 34.66 -8.52 25.46
N LEU A 562 34.96 -7.26 25.78
CA LEU A 562 35.39 -6.86 27.12
C LEU A 562 34.24 -6.93 28.14
N ASP A 563 33.03 -6.56 27.72
CA ASP A 563 31.83 -6.65 28.55
C ASP A 563 31.41 -8.11 28.80
N ILE A 564 31.56 -8.98 27.80
CA ILE A 564 31.33 -10.42 27.94
C ILE A 564 32.35 -11.04 28.92
N ARG A 565 33.64 -10.64 28.85
CA ARG A 565 34.68 -11.09 29.81
C ARG A 565 34.43 -10.59 31.23
N ARG A 566 33.88 -9.38 31.41
CA ARG A 566 33.45 -8.87 32.73
C ARG A 566 32.26 -9.64 33.28
N GLY A 567 31.30 -10.02 32.43
CA GLY A 567 30.15 -10.85 32.79
C GLY A 567 30.57 -12.25 33.26
N LEU A 568 31.54 -12.86 32.57
CA LEU A 568 32.07 -14.18 32.92
C LEU A 568 32.87 -14.19 34.23
N ARG A 569 33.52 -13.09 34.60
CA ARG A 569 34.25 -12.96 35.88
C ARG A 569 33.34 -12.76 37.10
N ARG A 570 32.08 -12.35 36.92
CA ARG A 570 31.11 -12.14 38.00
C ARG A 570 30.38 -13.41 38.45
N HIS A 571 30.56 -14.54 37.76
CA HIS A 571 29.91 -15.81 38.08
C HIS A 571 30.84 -16.80 38.81
N ARG A 572 31.60 -16.32 39.80
CA ARG A 572 32.15 -17.19 40.86
C ARG A 572 31.15 -17.17 42.03
N ASN A 573 30.52 -18.31 42.29
CA ASN A 573 29.48 -18.51 43.31
C ASN A 573 29.88 -17.97 44.70
N PRO A 574 29.01 -17.22 45.42
CA PRO A 574 29.09 -17.10 46.87
C PRO A 574 28.38 -18.31 47.56
N PRO A 575 28.75 -18.66 48.80
CA PRO A 575 28.22 -19.84 49.47
C PRO A 575 26.77 -19.63 49.96
N ALA A 576 26.06 -20.75 50.07
CA ALA A 576 24.62 -20.83 50.30
C ALA A 576 24.15 -20.21 51.63
N THR A 577 23.09 -19.39 51.57
CA THR A 577 22.25 -19.00 52.72
C THR A 577 20.80 -19.40 52.49
N GLN A 578 20.19 -19.93 53.55
CA GLN A 578 18.93 -20.67 53.59
C GLN A 578 17.70 -19.77 53.34
N ARG A 579 16.70 -20.25 52.60
CA ARG A 579 15.39 -19.57 52.40
C ARG A 579 14.38 -19.97 53.50
N PRO A 580 13.50 -19.05 53.95
CA PRO A 580 12.47 -19.34 54.95
C PRO A 580 11.23 -20.07 54.37
N PRO A 581 10.42 -20.74 55.21
CA PRO A 581 9.30 -21.58 54.75
C PRO A 581 8.00 -20.78 54.45
N PRO A 582 7.07 -21.34 53.66
CA PRO A 582 5.83 -20.68 53.27
C PRO A 582 4.71 -20.77 54.34
N PRO A 583 3.69 -19.89 54.30
CA PRO A 583 2.63 -19.81 55.31
C PRO A 583 1.49 -20.85 55.09
N PRO A 584 0.67 -21.12 56.13
CA PRO A 584 -0.31 -22.22 56.13
C PRO A 584 -1.62 -21.91 55.38
N PRO A 585 -2.38 -22.94 54.98
CA PRO A 585 -3.60 -22.79 54.19
C PRO A 585 -4.84 -22.45 55.05
N ARG A 586 -5.80 -21.74 54.44
CA ARG A 586 -7.09 -21.34 55.05
C ARG A 586 -8.16 -22.44 54.89
N PRO A 587 -9.17 -22.51 55.79
CA PRO A 587 -10.07 -23.65 55.89
C PRO A 587 -11.20 -23.65 54.85
N ASN A 588 -11.64 -24.88 54.58
CA ASN A 588 -12.53 -25.33 53.52
C ASN A 588 -14.00 -24.98 53.81
N ARG A 589 -14.71 -24.31 52.88
CA ARG A 589 -16.18 -24.22 52.89
C ARG A 589 -16.73 -25.19 51.84
N GLY A 590 -17.41 -26.24 52.33
CA GLY A 590 -18.05 -27.27 51.52
C GLY A 590 -19.15 -26.71 50.62
N GLY A 591 -19.14 -27.16 49.38
CA GLY A 591 -20.17 -26.94 48.35
C GLY A 591 -19.79 -27.74 47.11
N SER A 592 -20.68 -28.62 46.67
CA SER A 592 -20.58 -29.60 45.57
C SER A 592 -19.51 -29.32 44.50
N GLY A 593 -18.67 -30.33 44.25
CA GLY A 593 -17.67 -30.29 43.18
C GLY A 593 -18.28 -29.97 41.81
N PRO A 594 -17.47 -29.42 40.88
CA PRO A 594 -17.95 -29.02 39.57
C PRO A 594 -18.65 -30.19 38.86
N PRO A 595 -19.77 -29.94 38.15
CA PRO A 595 -20.55 -30.99 37.53
C PRO A 595 -19.69 -31.79 36.53
N SER A 596 -19.90 -33.10 36.49
CA SER A 596 -19.10 -33.98 35.64
C SER A 596 -19.25 -33.61 34.17
N LEU A 597 -18.19 -33.85 33.38
CA LEU A 597 -18.13 -33.52 31.95
C LEU A 597 -19.29 -34.16 31.16
N GLU A 598 -19.80 -35.29 31.63
CA GLU A 598 -20.91 -36.03 31.03
C GLU A 598 -22.26 -35.38 31.33
N GLU A 599 -22.43 -34.82 32.52
CA GLU A 599 -23.59 -34.01 32.91
C GLU A 599 -23.68 -32.72 32.10
N LEU A 600 -22.54 -32.07 31.87
CA LEU A 600 -22.46 -30.87 31.02
C LEU A 600 -22.79 -31.19 29.55
N ARG A 601 -22.40 -32.38 29.05
CA ARG A 601 -22.78 -32.85 27.71
C ARG A 601 -24.28 -33.12 27.60
N ARG A 602 -24.89 -33.80 28.59
CA ARG A 602 -26.34 -34.02 28.62
C ARG A 602 -27.12 -32.71 28.70
N GLN A 603 -26.66 -31.75 29.49
CA GLN A 603 -27.29 -30.42 29.57
C GLN A 603 -27.16 -29.63 28.26
N ARG A 604 -26.03 -29.72 27.54
CA ARG A 604 -25.87 -29.10 26.23
C ARG A 604 -26.84 -29.69 25.20
N LEU A 605 -26.89 -31.01 25.09
CA LEU A 605 -27.77 -31.69 24.11
C LEU A 605 -29.25 -31.38 24.37
N ARG A 606 -29.64 -31.26 25.64
CA ARG A 606 -31.01 -30.87 26.01
C ARG A 606 -31.35 -29.44 25.57
N ARG A 607 -30.41 -28.49 25.70
CA ARG A 607 -30.59 -27.11 25.23
C ARG A 607 -30.66 -27.02 23.71
N GLU A 608 -29.80 -27.76 23.01
CA GLU A 608 -29.80 -27.82 21.55
C GLU A 608 -31.11 -28.42 21.02
N ALA A 609 -31.65 -29.47 21.67
CA ALA A 609 -32.94 -30.06 21.32
C ALA A 609 -34.12 -29.09 21.56
N GLU A 610 -34.11 -28.37 22.68
CA GLU A 610 -35.14 -27.37 22.99
C GLU A 610 -35.11 -26.16 22.02
N GLU A 611 -33.92 -25.70 21.62
CA GLU A 611 -33.80 -24.64 20.61
C GLU A 611 -34.18 -25.12 19.21
N ALA A 612 -33.84 -26.37 18.87
CA ALA A 612 -34.26 -27.00 17.61
C ALA A 612 -35.80 -27.14 17.53
N ALA A 613 -36.46 -27.51 18.63
CA ALA A 613 -37.93 -27.57 18.69
C ALA A 613 -38.57 -26.19 18.52
N ARG A 614 -38.02 -25.15 19.15
CA ARG A 614 -38.54 -23.77 19.01
C ARG A 614 -38.35 -23.21 17.60
N SER A 615 -37.21 -23.48 16.99
CA SER A 615 -36.94 -23.05 15.61
C SER A 615 -37.82 -23.78 14.60
N ARG A 616 -38.10 -25.08 14.82
CA ARG A 616 -39.03 -25.86 13.99
C ARG A 616 -40.47 -25.34 14.09
N ALA A 617 -40.95 -25.04 15.31
CA ALA A 617 -42.27 -24.45 15.52
C ALA A 617 -42.41 -23.04 14.88
N LEU A 618 -41.34 -22.24 14.88
CA LEU A 618 -41.31 -20.93 14.22
C LEU A 618 -41.42 -21.08 12.69
N LEU A 619 -40.71 -22.06 12.11
CA LEU A 619 -40.73 -22.33 10.68
C LEU A 619 -42.06 -22.92 10.21
N GLU A 620 -42.72 -23.75 11.03
CA GLU A 620 -44.07 -24.24 10.77
C GLU A 620 -45.10 -23.11 10.82
N GLY A 621 -45.01 -22.20 11.80
CA GLY A 621 -45.88 -21.02 11.87
C GLY A 621 -45.69 -20.00 10.71
N LEU A 622 -44.54 -20.03 10.04
CA LEU A 622 -44.28 -19.26 8.82
C LEU A 622 -44.85 -19.94 7.56
N ARG A 623 -45.07 -21.26 7.61
CA ARG A 623 -45.58 -22.05 6.47
C ARG A 623 -47.10 -22.01 6.36
N GLU A 624 -47.82 -21.82 7.49
CA GLU A 624 -49.29 -21.73 7.52
C GLU A 624 -49.85 -20.36 7.09
N LYS A 625 -49.05 -19.29 7.05
CA LYS A 625 -49.50 -17.95 6.61
C LYS A 625 -49.21 -17.70 5.13
N GLY A 626 -49.87 -18.45 4.25
CA GLY A 626 -49.98 -18.18 2.82
C GLY A 626 -51.16 -17.27 2.47
N GLY A 627 -51.22 -16.06 3.04
CA GLY A 627 -52.22 -15.03 2.70
C GLY A 627 -51.57 -13.83 1.98
N PRO A 628 -52.32 -13.05 1.18
CA PRO A 628 -51.78 -11.96 0.38
C PRO A 628 -51.12 -10.85 1.24
N PRO A 629 -50.16 -10.09 0.69
CA PRO A 629 -49.32 -9.21 1.49
C PRO A 629 -50.14 -8.05 2.11
N PRO A 630 -49.89 -7.67 3.37
CA PRO A 630 -50.59 -6.56 3.99
C PRO A 630 -50.08 -5.22 3.44
N GLN A 631 -51.02 -4.32 3.14
CA GLN A 631 -50.75 -2.94 2.75
C GLN A 631 -50.10 -2.13 3.88
N ASN A 632 -49.21 -1.22 3.46
CA ASN A 632 -48.49 -0.17 4.20
C ASN A 632 -48.97 0.13 5.63
N GLN A 633 -48.15 -0.25 6.61
CA GLN A 633 -48.08 0.42 7.91
C GLN A 633 -46.76 1.21 8.01
N PRO A 634 -46.77 2.42 8.58
CA PRO A 634 -45.55 3.18 8.80
C PRO A 634 -44.61 2.47 9.78
N PRO A 635 -43.29 2.56 9.60
CA PRO A 635 -42.33 1.86 10.45
C PRO A 635 -42.42 2.34 11.90
N PRO A 636 -42.33 1.45 12.91
CA PRO A 636 -42.37 1.85 14.31
C PRO A 636 -41.07 2.58 14.70
N ASP A 637 -41.21 3.59 15.57
CA ASP A 637 -40.12 4.44 16.06
C ASP A 637 -38.98 3.61 16.67
N GLU A 638 -37.77 3.72 16.08
CA GLU A 638 -36.58 2.96 16.47
C GLU A 638 -36.17 3.21 17.93
N ARG A 639 -36.59 4.33 18.53
CA ARG A 639 -36.24 4.71 19.91
C ARG A 639 -36.91 3.83 20.97
N ALA A 640 -37.97 3.09 20.61
CA ALA A 640 -38.73 2.27 21.55
C ALA A 640 -38.26 0.79 21.61
N ARG A 641 -37.25 0.39 20.83
CA ARG A 641 -36.80 -1.01 20.79
C ARG A 641 -35.98 -1.38 22.04
N PRO A 642 -36.37 -2.41 22.82
CA PRO A 642 -35.57 -2.86 23.96
C PRO A 642 -34.23 -3.41 23.51
N TYR A 643 -33.18 -3.04 24.24
CA TYR A 643 -31.82 -3.54 24.02
C TYR A 643 -31.74 -5.03 24.32
N ASN A 644 -31.45 -5.86 23.30
CA ASN A 644 -31.21 -7.29 23.47
C ASN A 644 -29.76 -7.63 23.06
N SER A 645 -28.95 -8.03 24.03
CA SER A 645 -27.55 -8.42 23.82
C SER A 645 -27.35 -9.84 24.30
N GLN A 646 -27.02 -10.75 23.37
CA GLN A 646 -26.74 -12.15 23.66
C GLN A 646 -25.48 -12.34 24.53
N PHE A 647 -24.58 -11.36 24.53
CA PHE A 647 -23.30 -11.43 25.22
C PHE A 647 -23.31 -10.75 26.60
N ASN A 648 -24.29 -9.88 26.89
CA ASN A 648 -24.44 -9.22 28.20
C ASN A 648 -25.93 -9.09 28.61
N PRO A 649 -26.59 -10.21 28.97
CA PRO A 649 -28.03 -10.24 29.23
C PRO A 649 -28.47 -9.49 30.50
N HIS A 650 -27.53 -9.17 31.40
CA HIS A 650 -27.81 -8.43 32.64
C HIS A 650 -28.12 -6.95 32.37
N LEU A 651 -27.56 -6.35 31.31
CA LEU A 651 -27.82 -4.96 30.91
C LEU A 651 -29.20 -4.79 30.25
N ALA A 652 -29.76 -5.86 29.68
CA ALA A 652 -31.09 -5.86 29.05
C ALA A 652 -32.25 -5.85 30.07
N ARG A 653 -31.98 -6.12 31.36
CA ARG A 653 -33.02 -6.25 32.40
C ARG A 653 -33.37 -4.94 33.12
N GLY A 654 -32.65 -3.84 32.87
CA GLY A 654 -32.79 -2.59 33.62
C GLY A 654 -33.99 -1.69 33.24
N ALA A 655 -34.72 -1.99 32.17
CA ALA A 655 -35.77 -1.09 31.64
C ALA A 655 -37.20 -1.66 31.81
N ARG A 656 -37.54 -2.20 32.98
CA ARG A 656 -38.93 -2.54 33.34
C ARG A 656 -39.44 -1.65 34.47
N GLY A 657 -39.68 -0.38 34.16
CA GLY A 657 -40.48 0.53 34.97
C GLY A 657 -41.56 1.15 34.08
N GLY A 658 -42.68 0.46 33.92
CA GLY A 658 -43.87 1.03 33.28
C GLY A 658 -44.80 1.66 34.32
N PRO A 659 -45.63 2.65 33.96
CA PRO A 659 -46.55 3.33 34.88
C PRO A 659 -47.67 2.39 35.37
N PRO A 660 -48.35 2.71 36.50
CA PRO A 660 -49.31 1.82 37.13
C PRO A 660 -50.55 1.58 36.25
N ARG A 661 -51.03 0.34 36.21
CA ARG A 661 -52.24 -0.08 35.49
C ARG A 661 -53.49 0.56 36.09
N GLU A 662 -54.22 1.34 35.32
CA GLU A 662 -55.62 1.69 35.60
C GLU A 662 -56.50 0.44 35.49
N LYS A 663 -57.42 0.27 36.45
CA LYS A 663 -58.44 -0.78 36.45
C LYS A 663 -59.60 -0.37 35.53
N PRO A 664 -60.17 -1.27 34.72
CA PRO A 664 -61.37 -0.96 33.95
C PRO A 664 -62.61 -0.86 34.87
N PRO A 665 -63.63 -0.06 34.50
CA PRO A 665 -64.83 0.12 35.31
C PRO A 665 -65.71 -1.13 35.25
N LYS A 666 -66.34 -1.43 36.38
CA LYS A 666 -67.47 -2.36 36.45
C LYS A 666 -68.67 -1.72 35.76
N ILE A 667 -69.29 -2.44 34.83
CA ILE A 667 -70.69 -2.23 34.44
C ILE A 667 -71.35 -3.60 34.56
N GLY A 668 -72.49 -3.62 35.26
CA GLY A 668 -73.22 -4.80 35.69
C GLY A 668 -74.06 -5.44 34.61
#